data_AF-A0A512U9M8-F1
#
_entry.id   AF-A0A512U9M8-F1
#
_cell.length_a   1.000
_cell.length_b   1.000
_cell.length_c   1.000
_cell.angle_alpha   90.00
_cell.angle_beta   90.00
_cell.angle_gamma   90.00
#
_symmetry.space_group_name_H-M   'P 1'
#
loop_
_entity.id
_entity.type
_entity.pdbx_description
1 polymer ?
#
loop_
_entity_poly.entity_id
_entity_poly.type
_entity_poly.pdbx_seq_one_letter_code
_entity_poly.pdbx_strand_id
1 'polypeptide(L)'
;MDYSHLLTAGAKVQDILAVYTTNFDQIEFTKALDQALPHLWTGSDKTKSAIGNIFCCGVSHFAKLLDAKKEAEHHGPEGSSTAAPFKAPHGDLGSPAQSMEIKRQSPKFFESSFIDADEDGEDITNLNSFQKGLSSPAESFDAIDLSDAADLDASRENVVVEASDITQLASPEETLAGYELTDSQINVAIERIADVITAWFSNISKQAKKFGKDAFSVIFGLPGSEKAPNDSQLYALLCHTKTFIQKAVKLNDLERASSLRKLIIMIHEILHALFVAFTIKSDNANPNDIIVVKGLLFCFFKADLSSTLQSLLDRTTGSRFPVVETTSHTESLSDSSTLPVKPELRLSYETVMKIYGIYSSLANCPLDLILVDRVSLSLDITTPEDTSPNTYTHFIECIDFSDQEKLDAWNTRLVSQLAAIFNYFYGLSPDIIRHSLRHSSFFGWITGNTLSSGSYLAIDTINSVTSFSDIPLNPMDPFIYEVELYENTKRHQISKTGPGSTFAVKSPSYLAITFQIFQLLRNKGFAKELTSQTNGTILLLDIWLCVSSYVHHYQYKSSVNSFGARVSLLLMLKLTSQKSHLLEALRQRKIDENKWKLCHHKHPVIPLDENSPKKDALLYMIDVIQVTLRYNLSKKLDLENAKIALTVLYQILLDLEANPKEELRTYAWNDLYLALIKFMGFVSRSQNEEGVKYVVEEFFSIIQLLLSPVFDGIVEKTTDLFALGYHPAKSINFDLLYVMLQQRDALQPLFDKFVLKKVNFFRVGKTFVNFNEKLASIPNKEIDANDVTKLLNELSLLREESSQLTTINMESFNYAETFKYFDKYRDYEDFDKQQDLIAGFISMFETDWVGYVGRKKN
;
A
#
# COMPACT_ATOMS: atom_id res chain seq x y z
N MET A 1 -4.78 32.68 -23.71
CA MET A 1 -3.34 32.98 -23.78
C MET A 1 -2.76 32.08 -24.87
N ASP A 2 -1.87 32.57 -25.74
CA ASP A 2 -1.26 31.66 -26.74
C ASP A 2 -0.08 30.91 -26.13
N TYR A 3 -0.36 29.71 -25.62
CA TYR A 3 0.65 28.83 -25.00
C TYR A 3 1.67 28.27 -26.02
N SER A 4 1.36 28.26 -27.31
CA SER A 4 2.26 27.74 -28.34
C SER A 4 3.46 28.67 -28.55
N HIS A 5 3.24 29.98 -28.49
CA HIS A 5 4.28 31.00 -28.57
C HIS A 5 5.31 30.87 -27.44
N LEU A 6 4.88 30.48 -26.23
CA LEU A 6 5.74 30.31 -25.05
C LEU A 6 6.76 29.17 -25.19
N LEU A 7 6.49 28.23 -26.10
CA LEU A 7 7.32 27.05 -26.35
C LEU A 7 8.26 27.26 -27.55
N THR A 8 8.27 28.46 -28.12
CA THR A 8 9.18 28.85 -29.21
C THR A 8 10.42 29.58 -28.67
N ALA A 9 11.48 29.61 -29.47
CA ALA A 9 12.77 30.23 -29.11
C ALA A 9 12.70 31.77 -28.90
N GLY A 10 11.56 32.41 -29.17
CA GLY A 10 11.36 33.86 -29.09
C GLY A 10 10.53 34.36 -27.90
N ALA A 11 10.07 33.47 -27.01
CA ALA A 11 9.23 33.87 -25.87
C ALA A 11 10.00 34.75 -24.87
N LYS A 12 9.43 35.89 -24.48
CA LYS A 12 10.02 36.75 -23.44
C LYS A 12 9.73 36.16 -22.06
N VAL A 13 10.61 36.41 -21.10
CA VAL A 13 10.42 35.98 -19.70
C VAL A 13 9.10 36.50 -19.12
N GLN A 14 8.66 37.69 -19.54
CA GLN A 14 7.36 38.26 -19.15
C GLN A 14 6.17 37.44 -19.66
N ASP A 15 6.27 36.88 -20.87
CA ASP A 15 5.22 36.02 -21.44
C ASP A 15 5.12 34.69 -20.69
N ILE A 16 6.27 34.13 -20.27
CA ILE A 16 6.34 32.92 -19.44
C ILE A 16 5.79 33.19 -18.03
N LEU A 17 6.13 34.34 -17.43
CA LEU A 17 5.61 34.74 -16.12
C LEU A 17 4.08 34.89 -16.13
N ALA A 18 3.51 35.32 -17.25
CA ALA A 18 2.06 35.47 -17.39
C ALA A 18 1.30 34.15 -17.18
N VAL A 19 1.93 32.99 -17.47
CA VAL A 19 1.33 31.66 -17.20
C VAL A 19 1.01 31.47 -15.72
N TYR A 20 1.82 32.07 -14.85
CA TYR A 20 1.70 31.94 -13.40
C TYR A 20 0.81 33.03 -12.77
N THR A 21 0.65 34.17 -13.44
CA THR A 21 -0.06 35.33 -12.90
C THR A 21 -1.48 35.53 -13.47
N THR A 22 -1.80 34.93 -14.62
CA THR A 22 -3.13 35.00 -15.26
C THR A 22 -3.96 33.72 -15.07
N ASN A 23 -5.19 33.68 -15.57
CA ASN A 23 -6.02 32.47 -15.51
C ASN A 23 -5.38 31.35 -16.34
N PHE A 24 -5.03 30.26 -15.67
CA PHE A 24 -4.36 29.11 -16.27
C PHE A 24 -5.39 28.15 -16.89
N ASP A 25 -5.37 28.01 -18.22
CA ASP A 25 -6.10 26.97 -18.93
C ASP A 25 -5.21 25.73 -19.10
N GLN A 26 -5.44 24.73 -18.24
CA GLN A 26 -4.69 23.48 -18.24
C GLN A 26 -4.82 22.70 -19.56
N ILE A 27 -5.97 22.76 -20.23
CA ILE A 27 -6.26 21.98 -21.44
C ILE A 27 -5.47 22.57 -22.61
N GLU A 28 -5.56 23.88 -22.80
CA GLU A 28 -4.82 24.58 -23.86
C GLU A 28 -3.31 24.47 -23.63
N PHE A 29 -2.84 24.63 -22.39
CA PHE A 29 -1.43 24.48 -22.05
C PHE A 29 -0.93 23.06 -22.32
N THR A 30 -1.71 22.03 -21.95
CA THR A 30 -1.36 20.63 -22.21
C THR A 30 -1.32 20.33 -23.70
N LYS A 31 -2.26 20.87 -24.48
CA LYS A 31 -2.28 20.72 -25.95
C LYS A 31 -1.05 21.36 -26.59
N ALA A 32 -0.65 22.55 -26.14
CA ALA A 32 0.55 23.23 -26.62
C ALA A 32 1.83 22.44 -26.27
N LEU A 33 1.93 21.91 -25.04
CA LEU A 33 3.04 21.03 -24.65
C LEU A 33 3.08 19.74 -25.48
N ASP A 34 1.94 19.08 -25.69
CA ASP A 34 1.85 17.84 -26.48
C ASP A 34 2.29 18.05 -27.95
N GLN A 35 2.15 19.26 -28.48
CA GLN A 35 2.63 19.64 -29.80
C GLN A 35 4.15 19.94 -29.82
N ALA A 36 4.68 20.55 -28.76
CA ALA A 36 6.10 20.93 -28.69
C ALA A 36 7.04 19.78 -28.27
N LEU A 37 6.59 18.90 -27.35
CA LEU A 37 7.39 17.83 -26.74
C LEU A 37 7.95 16.79 -27.73
N PRO A 38 7.30 16.41 -28.85
CA PRO A 38 7.91 15.57 -29.89
C PRO A 38 9.22 16.15 -30.46
N HIS A 39 9.36 17.48 -30.46
CA HIS A 39 10.56 18.17 -30.92
C HIS A 39 11.69 18.19 -29.88
N LEU A 40 11.49 17.64 -28.68
CA LEU A 40 12.53 17.57 -27.65
C LEU A 40 13.77 16.78 -28.12
N TRP A 41 13.54 15.69 -28.87
CA TRP A 41 14.61 14.79 -29.33
C TRP A 41 15.15 15.13 -30.73
N THR A 42 14.47 15.99 -31.49
CA THR A 42 14.80 16.29 -32.89
C THR A 42 15.02 17.78 -33.15
N GLY A 43 14.57 18.65 -32.24
CA GLY A 43 14.61 20.09 -32.34
C GLY A 43 15.89 20.73 -31.81
N SER A 44 15.99 22.03 -32.04
CA SER A 44 17.14 22.86 -31.63
C SER A 44 17.26 22.97 -30.11
N ASP A 45 18.47 23.26 -29.61
CA ASP A 45 18.70 23.49 -28.17
C ASP A 45 17.90 24.68 -27.61
N LYS A 46 17.52 25.64 -28.47
CA LYS A 46 16.64 26.75 -28.10
C LYS A 46 15.23 26.28 -27.72
N THR A 47 14.69 25.27 -28.40
CA THR A 47 13.38 24.69 -28.07
C THR A 47 13.43 23.93 -26.73
N LYS A 48 14.52 23.21 -26.47
CA LYS A 48 14.74 22.52 -25.19
C LYS A 48 14.86 23.52 -24.03
N SER A 49 15.57 24.63 -24.25
CA SER A 49 15.69 25.72 -23.27
C SER A 49 14.35 26.40 -23.00
N ALA A 50 13.53 26.68 -24.02
CA ALA A 50 12.20 27.28 -23.84
C ALA A 50 11.29 26.42 -22.93
N ILE A 51 11.29 25.09 -23.14
CA ILE A 51 10.53 24.15 -22.30
C ILE A 51 11.05 24.15 -20.85
N GLY A 52 12.37 24.19 -20.65
CA GLY A 52 13.00 24.28 -19.33
C GLY A 52 12.78 25.62 -18.61
N ASN A 53 12.69 26.72 -19.36
CA ASN A 53 12.51 28.07 -18.80
C ASN A 53 11.15 28.24 -18.11
N ILE A 54 10.11 27.51 -18.55
CA ILE A 54 8.82 27.47 -17.85
C ILE A 54 9.02 27.03 -16.41
N PHE A 55 9.69 25.88 -16.20
CA PHE A 55 9.99 25.36 -14.86
C PHE A 55 10.82 26.35 -14.03
N CYS A 56 11.91 26.89 -14.58
CA CYS A 56 12.76 27.86 -13.87
C CYS A 56 12.00 29.14 -13.46
N CYS A 57 11.11 29.65 -14.31
CA CYS A 57 10.29 30.82 -14.01
C CYS A 57 9.30 30.52 -12.87
N GLY A 58 8.67 29.35 -12.87
CA GLY A 58 7.77 28.92 -11.79
C GLY A 58 8.46 28.84 -10.43
N VAL A 59 9.65 28.22 -10.37
CA VAL A 59 10.45 28.13 -9.13
C VAL A 59 10.85 29.53 -8.63
N SER A 60 11.35 30.38 -9.53
CA SER A 60 11.77 31.74 -9.19
C SER A 60 10.61 32.60 -8.69
N HIS A 61 9.42 32.45 -9.29
CA HIS A 61 8.22 33.14 -8.86
C HIS A 61 7.73 32.66 -7.48
N PHE A 62 7.81 31.35 -7.22
CA PHE A 62 7.44 30.79 -5.92
C PHE A 62 8.32 31.31 -4.78
N ALA A 63 9.65 31.41 -5.03
CA ALA A 63 10.58 31.99 -4.07
C ALA A 63 10.21 33.44 -3.72
N LYS A 64 9.97 34.28 -4.75
CA LYS A 64 9.57 35.68 -4.58
C LYS A 64 8.29 35.85 -3.74
N LEU A 65 7.29 35.00 -3.96
CA LEU A 65 6.03 35.04 -3.19
C LEU A 65 6.23 34.71 -1.70
N LEU A 66 7.14 33.78 -1.39
CA LEU A 66 7.42 33.40 -0.01
C LEU A 66 8.29 34.42 0.74
N ASP A 67 9.22 35.07 0.04
CA ASP A 67 10.09 36.09 0.64
C ASP A 67 9.37 37.42 0.85
N ALA A 68 8.50 37.85 -0.07
CA ALA A 68 7.62 39.02 0.13
C ALA A 68 6.76 38.90 1.41
N LYS A 69 6.41 37.66 1.81
CA LYS A 69 5.67 37.39 3.04
C LYS A 69 6.51 37.51 4.31
N LYS A 70 7.80 37.15 4.26
CA LYS A 70 8.69 37.26 5.44
C LYS A 70 8.95 38.72 5.80
N GLU A 71 9.04 39.60 4.80
CA GLU A 71 9.23 41.03 5.00
C GLU A 71 7.98 41.69 5.61
N ALA A 72 6.77 41.28 5.19
CA ALA A 72 5.52 41.73 5.79
C ALA A 72 5.34 41.25 7.26
N GLU A 73 5.77 40.02 7.58
CA GLU A 73 5.71 39.46 8.95
C GLU A 73 6.74 40.11 9.92
N HIS A 74 7.82 40.73 9.42
CA HIS A 74 8.85 41.41 10.24
C HIS A 74 8.62 42.92 10.43
N HIS A 75 7.63 43.51 9.75
CA HIS A 75 7.24 44.92 9.89
C HIS A 75 5.87 45.10 10.55
N GLY A 76 5.59 44.35 11.61
CA GLY A 76 4.52 44.68 12.56
C GLY A 76 4.84 45.99 13.32
N PRO A 77 3.86 46.87 13.60
CA PRO A 77 4.15 48.26 13.95
C PRO A 77 4.65 48.39 15.39
N GLU A 78 5.92 48.77 15.55
CA GLU A 78 6.38 49.43 16.77
C GLU A 78 5.86 50.89 16.77
N GLY A 79 4.93 51.16 17.70
CA GLY A 79 4.80 52.48 18.31
C GLY A 79 3.75 53.44 17.74
N SER A 80 2.54 53.41 18.32
CA SER A 80 1.95 54.66 18.85
C SER A 80 0.94 54.34 19.94
N SER A 81 1.34 54.59 21.19
CA SER A 81 0.40 54.77 22.29
C SER A 81 -0.23 56.16 22.19
N THR A 82 -1.54 56.24 22.30
CA THR A 82 -2.22 57.35 22.99
C THR A 82 -3.65 56.90 23.30
N ALA A 83 -3.96 56.95 24.59
CA ALA A 83 -5.25 56.57 25.16
C ALA A 83 -6.31 57.62 24.90
N ALA A 84 -7.54 57.19 24.62
CA ALA A 84 -8.76 57.80 25.16
C ALA A 84 -9.96 56.84 25.03
N PRO A 85 -10.90 56.83 26.01
CA PRO A 85 -11.89 55.77 26.18
C PRO A 85 -13.23 56.14 25.55
N PHE A 86 -13.99 55.15 25.05
CA PHE A 86 -15.41 55.36 24.72
C PHE A 86 -16.34 54.31 25.33
N LYS A 87 -17.37 54.89 25.96
CA LYS A 87 -18.48 54.36 26.75
C LYS A 87 -19.34 53.31 26.04
N ALA A 88 -19.86 52.38 26.85
CA ALA A 88 -21.02 51.55 26.57
C ALA A 88 -22.32 52.36 26.38
N PRO A 89 -23.36 51.72 25.82
CA PRO A 89 -24.60 51.65 26.59
C PRO A 89 -25.28 50.27 26.59
N HIS A 90 -25.96 50.03 27.72
CA HIS A 90 -27.12 49.14 27.95
C HIS A 90 -28.10 49.10 26.76
N GLY A 91 -28.90 48.06 26.47
CA GLY A 91 -29.50 47.00 27.27
C GLY A 91 -31.02 47.01 27.01
N ASP A 92 -31.60 45.87 26.62
CA ASP A 92 -33.01 45.43 26.83
C ASP A 92 -33.25 44.14 26.02
N LEU A 93 -33.46 42.97 26.64
CA LEU A 93 -34.70 42.40 27.24
C LEU A 93 -35.76 41.97 26.21
N GLY A 94 -36.02 40.64 26.15
CA GLY A 94 -37.39 40.14 25.88
C GLY A 94 -37.56 38.85 25.06
N SER A 95 -37.57 37.70 25.77
CA SER A 95 -38.57 36.60 25.62
C SER A 95 -38.52 35.64 24.39
N PRO A 96 -39.22 34.48 24.43
CA PRO A 96 -39.25 33.47 25.49
C PRO A 96 -39.05 32.02 24.94
N ALA A 97 -38.86 31.09 25.88
CA ALA A 97 -38.82 29.65 25.66
C ALA A 97 -40.16 29.07 25.17
N GLN A 98 -40.09 28.10 24.25
CA GLN A 98 -41.11 27.05 24.09
C GLN A 98 -40.43 25.69 23.85
N SER A 99 -40.61 24.83 24.85
CA SER A 99 -40.35 23.39 24.84
C SER A 99 -41.41 22.66 24.00
N MET A 100 -40.99 21.74 23.14
CA MET A 100 -41.85 20.64 22.68
C MET A 100 -41.04 19.35 22.57
N GLU A 101 -41.31 18.44 23.49
CA GLU A 101 -41.04 17.00 23.39
C GLU A 101 -41.80 16.40 22.22
N ILE A 102 -41.12 15.69 21.30
CA ILE A 102 -41.77 14.70 20.45
C ILE A 102 -40.94 13.39 20.42
N LYS A 103 -41.61 12.39 20.99
CA LYS A 103 -41.46 10.93 20.98
C LYS A 103 -40.56 10.27 19.92
N ARG A 104 -39.69 9.39 20.43
CA ARG A 104 -39.08 8.24 19.74
C ARG A 104 -40.14 7.34 19.09
N GLN A 105 -39.91 6.95 17.83
CA GLN A 105 -40.41 5.70 17.24
C GLN A 105 -39.25 4.96 16.56
N SER A 106 -39.07 3.69 16.93
CA SER A 106 -38.18 2.70 16.35
C SER A 106 -38.77 2.08 15.06
N PRO A 107 -37.95 1.39 14.24
CA PRO A 107 -38.15 1.27 12.80
C PRO A 107 -39.07 0.10 12.41
N LYS A 108 -39.69 0.19 11.23
CA LYS A 108 -40.31 -0.94 10.55
C LYS A 108 -39.45 -1.41 9.38
N PHE A 109 -39.31 -2.72 9.32
CA PHE A 109 -38.64 -3.56 8.35
C PHE A 109 -39.25 -3.50 6.93
N PHE A 110 -38.42 -4.00 6.00
CA PHE A 110 -38.70 -4.83 4.81
C PHE A 110 -38.60 -4.22 3.41
N GLU A 111 -37.77 -4.92 2.63
CA GLU A 111 -37.99 -5.42 1.27
C GLU A 111 -37.55 -4.59 0.05
N SER A 112 -36.64 -5.25 -0.68
CA SER A 112 -36.27 -5.04 -2.06
C SER A 112 -37.46 -4.86 -2.99
N SER A 113 -37.43 -3.81 -3.80
CA SER A 113 -38.06 -3.83 -5.12
C SER A 113 -37.30 -2.91 -6.08
N PHE A 114 -36.95 -3.45 -7.24
CA PHE A 114 -36.45 -2.75 -8.40
C PHE A 114 -37.53 -1.83 -8.96
N ILE A 115 -37.21 -0.55 -9.17
CA ILE A 115 -37.90 0.34 -10.12
C ILE A 115 -36.83 1.25 -10.76
N ASP A 116 -36.69 1.17 -12.08
CA ASP A 116 -35.97 2.12 -12.92
C ASP A 116 -36.67 3.49 -12.90
N ALA A 117 -35.90 4.55 -12.66
CA ALA A 117 -36.28 5.92 -12.97
C ALA A 117 -35.02 6.72 -13.33
N ASP A 118 -34.92 7.09 -14.60
CA ASP A 118 -34.04 8.15 -15.09
C ASP A 118 -34.45 9.47 -14.44
N GLU A 119 -33.54 10.10 -13.69
CA GLU A 119 -33.62 11.52 -13.34
C GLU A 119 -32.20 12.10 -13.32
N ASP A 120 -31.98 13.04 -14.24
CA ASP A 120 -30.83 13.94 -14.27
C ASP A 120 -30.79 14.75 -12.97
N GLY A 121 -29.73 14.55 -12.19
CA GLY A 121 -29.50 15.22 -10.91
C GLY A 121 -28.30 16.15 -11.00
N GLU A 122 -28.59 17.43 -11.19
CA GLU A 122 -27.66 18.54 -11.21
C GLU A 122 -26.89 18.70 -9.88
N ASP A 123 -25.71 19.27 -10.08
CA ASP A 123 -24.68 19.70 -9.13
C ASP A 123 -25.21 20.65 -8.03
N ILE A 124 -24.89 20.39 -6.75
CA ILE A 124 -25.17 21.33 -5.65
C ILE A 124 -24.04 21.31 -4.60
N THR A 125 -23.03 22.15 -4.80
CA THR A 125 -22.35 22.84 -3.70
C THR A 125 -22.44 24.35 -3.91
N ASN A 126 -23.54 24.97 -3.47
CA ASN A 126 -23.54 26.35 -2.98
C ASN A 126 -24.79 26.60 -2.13
N LEU A 127 -24.56 26.76 -0.82
CA LEU A 127 -25.57 27.14 0.16
C LEU A 127 -25.73 28.66 0.14
N ASN A 128 -26.86 29.17 -0.34
CA ASN A 128 -27.52 30.33 0.26
C ASN A 128 -29.00 30.43 -0.15
N SER A 129 -29.85 30.56 0.87
CA SER A 129 -31.24 31.05 0.87
C SER A 129 -32.36 30.19 0.28
N PHE A 130 -33.05 29.46 1.17
CA PHE A 130 -34.49 29.24 1.09
C PHE A 130 -35.21 30.59 1.29
N GLN A 131 -35.84 31.13 0.25
CA GLN A 131 -37.11 31.86 0.39
C GLN A 131 -37.84 31.96 -0.97
N LYS A 132 -38.97 31.25 -1.04
CA LYS A 132 -40.14 31.30 -1.94
C LYS A 132 -40.20 32.37 -3.05
N GLY A 133 -40.65 31.93 -4.24
CA GLY A 133 -41.48 32.74 -5.14
C GLY A 133 -41.55 32.25 -6.59
N LEU A 134 -42.66 31.59 -6.96
CA LEU A 134 -43.02 31.13 -8.31
C LEU A 134 -42.93 32.23 -9.40
N SER A 135 -42.43 31.87 -10.60
CA SER A 135 -43.13 32.04 -11.91
C SER A 135 -42.22 31.68 -13.10
N SER A 136 -42.70 30.81 -13.99
CA SER A 136 -42.34 30.69 -15.42
C SER A 136 -42.96 31.89 -16.20
N PRO A 137 -42.70 32.19 -17.51
CA PRO A 137 -42.34 31.28 -18.63
C PRO A 137 -41.47 31.84 -19.82
N ALA A 138 -41.27 30.99 -20.84
CA ALA A 138 -41.16 31.25 -22.32
C ALA A 138 -39.92 32.02 -22.87
N GLU A 139 -39.37 31.87 -24.09
CA GLU A 139 -39.61 31.09 -25.32
C GLU A 139 -38.46 31.39 -26.32
N SER A 140 -38.22 30.48 -27.29
CA SER A 140 -37.84 30.72 -28.71
C SER A 140 -36.40 31.14 -29.11
N PHE A 141 -35.74 30.34 -29.98
CA PHE A 141 -35.33 30.59 -31.40
C PHE A 141 -34.22 31.66 -31.57
N ASP A 142 -33.21 31.59 -32.45
CA ASP A 142 -33.18 31.12 -33.84
C ASP A 142 -31.72 30.88 -34.32
N ALA A 143 -31.57 30.14 -35.42
CA ALA A 143 -30.31 29.87 -36.11
C ALA A 143 -29.93 30.98 -37.10
N ILE A 144 -28.63 31.28 -37.30
CA ILE A 144 -28.09 31.82 -38.58
C ILE A 144 -26.68 31.29 -38.84
N ASP A 145 -26.56 30.62 -39.98
CA ASP A 145 -25.38 30.24 -40.76
C ASP A 145 -25.01 31.37 -41.74
N LEU A 146 -23.74 31.56 -42.09
CA LEU A 146 -23.23 32.30 -43.27
C LEU A 146 -21.68 32.22 -43.36
N SER A 147 -21.20 31.40 -44.31
CA SER A 147 -20.17 31.63 -45.37
C SER A 147 -19.29 32.91 -45.31
N ASP A 148 -18.09 33.06 -45.87
CA ASP A 148 -17.23 32.33 -46.81
C ASP A 148 -15.88 33.10 -46.92
N ALA A 149 -14.84 32.40 -47.40
CA ALA A 149 -13.68 32.84 -48.21
C ALA A 149 -12.98 34.22 -48.01
N ALA A 150 -11.65 34.19 -47.83
CA ALA A 150 -10.68 34.83 -48.74
C ALA A 150 -9.21 34.55 -48.33
N ASP A 151 -8.47 33.93 -49.25
CA ASP A 151 -7.01 33.95 -49.35
C ASP A 151 -6.46 35.38 -49.41
N LEU A 152 -5.26 35.60 -48.88
CA LEU A 152 -4.21 36.37 -49.58
C LEU A 152 -2.82 36.16 -48.96
N ASP A 153 -1.88 36.08 -49.88
CA ASP A 153 -0.55 35.51 -49.82
C ASP A 153 0.54 36.58 -49.54
N ALA A 154 1.70 36.08 -49.13
CA ALA A 154 3.05 36.61 -49.31
C ALA A 154 3.43 38.07 -48.94
N SER A 155 4.35 38.19 -47.98
CA SER A 155 5.61 38.93 -48.23
C SER A 155 6.75 38.47 -47.31
N ARG A 156 7.72 37.80 -47.93
CA ARG A 156 9.10 37.58 -47.49
C ARG A 156 9.79 38.92 -47.20
N GLU A 157 10.48 39.02 -46.07
CA GLU A 157 11.70 39.83 -45.96
C GLU A 157 12.77 39.05 -45.17
N ASN A 158 13.89 38.83 -45.86
CA ASN A 158 15.13 38.28 -45.32
C ASN A 158 15.81 39.36 -44.48
N VAL A 159 16.12 39.08 -43.22
CA VAL A 159 17.14 39.82 -42.46
C VAL A 159 18.20 38.85 -41.96
N VAL A 160 19.43 39.28 -42.21
CA VAL A 160 20.71 38.62 -42.07
C VAL A 160 20.99 38.20 -40.62
N VAL A 161 21.59 37.02 -40.50
CA VAL A 161 22.10 36.42 -39.27
C VAL A 161 23.34 37.18 -38.79
N GLU A 162 23.26 37.80 -37.62
CA GLU A 162 24.42 38.12 -36.80
C GLU A 162 24.37 37.29 -35.52
N ALA A 163 25.44 36.54 -35.30
CA ALA A 163 25.70 35.75 -34.11
C ALA A 163 26.17 36.69 -32.99
N SER A 164 25.54 36.60 -31.83
CA SER A 164 26.10 37.12 -30.58
C SER A 164 25.81 36.16 -29.43
N ASP A 165 26.90 35.88 -28.72
CA ASP A 165 27.00 35.12 -27.48
C ASP A 165 25.99 35.61 -26.43
N ILE A 166 25.26 34.66 -25.83
CA ILE A 166 24.54 34.87 -24.57
C ILE A 166 25.09 33.86 -23.57
N THR A 167 26.29 34.16 -23.08
CA THR A 167 26.75 33.80 -21.74
C THR A 167 26.44 34.99 -20.83
N GLN A 168 25.98 34.72 -19.61
CA GLN A 168 25.54 35.65 -18.54
C GLN A 168 24.03 35.91 -18.48
N LEU A 169 23.34 35.05 -17.70
CA LEU A 169 22.08 35.41 -17.03
C LEU A 169 22.40 36.49 -15.98
N ALA A 170 22.39 37.75 -16.39
CA ALA A 170 22.20 38.86 -15.47
C ALA A 170 20.72 38.93 -15.08
N SER A 171 20.46 38.96 -13.77
CA SER A 171 19.14 39.21 -13.19
C SER A 171 18.58 40.55 -13.66
N PRO A 172 17.38 40.60 -14.27
CA PRO A 172 16.67 41.87 -14.40
C PRO A 172 15.98 42.15 -13.06
N GLU A 173 16.63 42.99 -12.24
CA GLU A 173 15.96 43.80 -11.23
C GLU A 173 15.14 44.87 -11.95
N GLU A 174 13.89 44.57 -12.28
CA GLU A 174 12.88 45.58 -12.55
C GLU A 174 11.58 45.24 -11.79
N THR A 175 11.47 45.87 -10.62
CA THR A 175 10.26 46.49 -10.05
C THR A 175 8.92 45.78 -10.27
N LEU A 176 8.67 44.76 -9.46
CA LEU A 176 7.32 44.52 -8.92
C LEU A 176 7.14 45.49 -7.74
N ALA A 177 6.68 46.70 -8.06
CA ALA A 177 6.38 47.71 -7.05
C ALA A 177 5.25 47.23 -6.14
N GLY A 178 5.57 47.14 -4.84
CA GLY A 178 4.69 47.27 -3.66
C GLY A 178 3.19 47.12 -3.84
N TYR A 179 2.72 45.91 -4.15
CA TYR A 179 1.39 45.49 -3.74
C TYR A 179 1.58 44.46 -2.62
N GLU A 180 1.21 44.82 -1.40
CA GLU A 180 1.00 43.84 -0.33
C GLU A 180 -0.11 42.89 -0.80
N LEU A 181 0.28 41.74 -1.35
CA LEU A 181 -0.66 40.69 -1.72
C LEU A 181 -1.28 40.15 -0.43
N THR A 182 -2.60 40.01 -0.42
CA THR A 182 -3.28 39.37 0.71
C THR A 182 -2.89 37.90 0.79
N ASP A 183 -3.00 37.30 1.99
CA ASP A 183 -2.68 35.89 2.19
C ASP A 183 -3.47 34.95 1.25
N SER A 184 -4.73 35.31 0.95
CA SER A 184 -5.55 34.64 -0.06
C SER A 184 -4.98 34.74 -1.48
N GLN A 185 -4.48 35.91 -1.89
CA GLN A 185 -3.88 36.11 -3.22
C GLN A 185 -2.57 35.34 -3.38
N ILE A 186 -1.76 35.27 -2.32
CA ILE A 186 -0.53 34.47 -2.28
C ILE A 186 -0.87 32.97 -2.43
N ASN A 187 -1.87 32.48 -1.69
CA ASN A 187 -2.32 31.09 -1.76
C ASN A 187 -2.82 30.72 -3.18
N VAL A 188 -3.62 31.57 -3.82
CA VAL A 188 -4.08 31.38 -5.20
C VAL A 188 -2.91 31.35 -6.20
N ALA A 189 -1.91 32.22 -6.01
CA ALA A 189 -0.72 32.21 -6.87
C ALA A 189 0.11 30.92 -6.69
N ILE A 190 0.24 30.42 -5.47
CA ILE A 190 0.90 29.15 -5.16
C ILE A 190 0.16 27.97 -5.79
N GLU A 191 -1.17 27.97 -5.75
CA GLU A 191 -2.01 26.96 -6.42
C GLU A 191 -1.74 26.91 -7.92
N ARG A 192 -1.70 28.08 -8.58
CA ARG A 192 -1.40 28.17 -10.01
C ARG A 192 -0.01 27.65 -10.34
N ILE A 193 1.00 28.02 -9.54
CA ILE A 193 2.37 27.50 -9.70
C ILE A 193 2.37 25.97 -9.62
N ALA A 194 1.71 25.41 -8.60
CA ALA A 194 1.61 23.97 -8.43
C ALA A 194 0.89 23.29 -9.61
N ASP A 195 -0.19 23.86 -10.12
CA ASP A 195 -0.94 23.32 -11.26
C ASP A 195 -0.13 23.33 -12.57
N VAL A 196 0.58 24.42 -12.86
CA VAL A 196 1.44 24.54 -14.05
C VAL A 196 2.60 23.54 -13.98
N ILE A 197 3.29 23.45 -12.83
CA ILE A 197 4.41 22.51 -12.66
C ILE A 197 3.92 21.06 -12.74
N THR A 198 2.77 20.76 -12.13
CA THR A 198 2.15 19.42 -12.20
C THR A 198 1.85 19.04 -13.65
N ALA A 199 1.20 19.94 -14.42
CA ALA A 199 0.91 19.70 -15.83
C ALA A 199 2.19 19.53 -16.66
N TRP A 200 3.23 20.31 -16.38
CA TRP A 200 4.53 20.23 -17.05
C TRP A 200 5.20 18.86 -16.85
N PHE A 201 5.33 18.38 -15.61
CA PHE A 201 5.93 17.06 -15.32
C PHE A 201 5.08 15.91 -15.89
N SER A 202 3.76 15.98 -15.76
CA SER A 202 2.86 14.93 -16.24
C SER A 202 2.93 14.76 -17.77
N ASN A 203 2.95 15.87 -18.51
CA ASN A 203 3.02 15.83 -19.98
C ASN A 203 4.39 15.36 -20.47
N ILE A 204 5.48 15.79 -19.82
CA ILE A 204 6.83 15.32 -20.14
C ILE A 204 6.93 13.80 -19.94
N SER A 205 6.46 13.30 -18.80
CA SER A 205 6.45 11.86 -18.50
C SER A 205 5.62 11.07 -19.51
N LYS A 206 4.41 11.55 -19.84
CA LYS A 206 3.52 10.94 -20.83
C LYS A 206 4.18 10.82 -22.22
N GLN A 207 4.84 11.89 -22.66
CA GLN A 207 5.53 11.89 -23.96
C GLN A 207 6.80 11.03 -23.92
N ALA A 208 7.58 11.07 -22.84
CA ALA A 208 8.74 10.20 -22.64
C ALA A 208 8.35 8.71 -22.75
N LYS A 209 7.24 8.31 -22.10
CA LYS A 209 6.68 6.95 -22.19
C LYS A 209 6.20 6.61 -23.61
N LYS A 210 5.56 7.56 -24.31
CA LYS A 210 5.09 7.37 -25.69
C LYS A 210 6.23 7.16 -26.68
N PHE A 211 7.32 7.91 -26.55
CA PHE A 211 8.46 7.83 -27.46
C PHE A 211 9.54 6.83 -27.02
N GLY A 212 9.42 6.26 -25.82
CA GLY A 212 10.43 5.34 -25.26
C GLY A 212 11.79 6.01 -25.07
N LYS A 213 11.81 7.32 -24.82
CA LYS A 213 13.03 8.11 -24.66
C LYS A 213 12.93 8.98 -23.42
N ASP A 214 14.02 9.03 -22.67
CA ASP A 214 14.12 9.94 -21.53
C ASP A 214 14.08 11.40 -22.02
N ALA A 215 13.21 12.18 -21.38
CA ALA A 215 13.05 13.60 -21.62
C ALA A 215 13.79 14.44 -20.57
N PHE A 216 14.01 13.90 -19.37
CA PHE A 216 14.64 14.62 -18.28
C PHE A 216 16.13 14.85 -18.54
N SER A 217 16.85 13.85 -19.05
CA SER A 217 18.26 14.04 -19.44
C SER A 217 18.48 15.05 -20.58
N VAL A 218 17.45 15.32 -21.38
CA VAL A 218 17.51 16.30 -22.48
C VAL A 218 17.28 17.72 -21.97
N ILE A 219 16.31 17.89 -21.08
CA ILE A 219 15.90 19.18 -20.51
C ILE A 219 16.89 19.63 -19.44
N PHE A 220 17.20 18.77 -18.48
CA PHE A 220 18.03 19.12 -17.34
C PHE A 220 19.53 19.05 -17.68
N GLY A 221 20.31 19.90 -17.03
CA GLY A 221 21.77 19.78 -16.99
C GLY A 221 22.23 18.60 -16.15
N LEU A 222 23.48 18.18 -16.35
CA LEU A 222 24.15 17.27 -15.42
C LEU A 222 24.18 17.88 -14.02
N PRO A 223 24.12 17.06 -12.94
CA PRO A 223 24.22 17.57 -11.57
C PRO A 223 25.46 18.46 -11.40
N GLY A 224 25.28 19.65 -10.82
CA GLY A 224 26.37 20.63 -10.64
C GLY A 224 26.78 21.42 -11.90
N SER A 225 26.10 21.23 -13.03
CA SER A 225 26.35 22.05 -14.24
C SER A 225 25.64 23.41 -14.18
N GLU A 226 26.21 24.40 -14.87
CA GLU A 226 25.63 25.74 -15.03
C GLU A 226 24.41 25.77 -15.98
N LYS A 227 24.09 24.65 -16.65
CA LYS A 227 22.97 24.56 -17.58
C LYS A 227 21.64 24.56 -16.81
N ALA A 228 20.84 25.61 -16.98
CA ALA A 228 19.48 25.67 -16.46
C ALA A 228 18.47 24.98 -17.42
N PRO A 229 17.49 24.23 -16.91
CA PRO A 229 17.27 23.85 -15.51
C PRO A 229 18.26 22.78 -15.01
N ASN A 230 18.64 22.85 -13.73
CA ASN A 230 19.48 21.85 -13.05
C ASN A 230 18.83 21.38 -11.73
N ASP A 231 19.51 20.49 -11.02
CA ASP A 231 19.12 19.95 -9.72
C ASP A 231 18.89 21.03 -8.64
N SER A 232 19.61 22.16 -8.70
CA SER A 232 19.44 23.25 -7.74
C SER A 232 18.03 23.88 -7.77
N GLN A 233 17.40 23.97 -8.95
CA GLN A 233 16.06 24.53 -9.12
C GLN A 233 14.99 23.61 -8.51
N LEU A 234 15.11 22.29 -8.71
CA LEU A 234 14.21 21.32 -8.08
C LEU A 234 14.40 21.30 -6.55
N TYR A 235 15.65 21.35 -6.09
CA TYR A 235 15.95 21.44 -4.66
C TYR A 235 15.32 22.70 -4.02
N ALA A 236 15.45 23.87 -4.66
CA ALA A 236 14.84 25.10 -4.19
C ALA A 236 13.32 24.99 -4.11
N LEU A 237 12.66 24.46 -5.15
CA LEU A 237 11.22 24.20 -5.15
C LEU A 237 10.79 23.36 -3.94
N LEU A 238 11.49 22.25 -3.69
CA LEU A 238 11.18 21.35 -2.57
C LEU A 238 11.39 22.02 -1.20
N CYS A 239 12.43 22.84 -1.04
CA CYS A 239 12.67 23.61 0.18
C CYS A 239 11.60 24.68 0.42
N HIS A 240 11.16 25.37 -0.63
CA HIS A 240 10.06 26.33 -0.56
C HIS A 240 8.74 25.64 -0.19
N THR A 241 8.44 24.49 -0.81
CA THR A 241 7.27 23.68 -0.47
C THR A 241 7.34 23.18 0.98
N LYS A 242 8.50 22.67 1.44
CA LYS A 242 8.73 22.27 2.83
C LYS A 242 8.39 23.40 3.80
N THR A 243 8.92 24.59 3.54
CA THR A 243 8.68 25.79 4.36
C THR A 243 7.19 26.15 4.41
N PHE A 244 6.50 26.07 3.26
CA PHE A 244 5.06 26.33 3.20
C PHE A 244 4.25 25.31 4.03
N ILE A 245 4.52 24.01 3.90
CA ILE A 245 3.83 22.96 4.67
C ILE A 245 4.07 23.15 6.17
N GLN A 246 5.32 23.41 6.59
CA GLN A 246 5.64 23.65 8.00
C GLN A 246 4.88 24.86 8.56
N LYS A 247 4.75 25.95 7.79
CA LYS A 247 3.95 27.10 8.21
C LYS A 247 2.46 26.73 8.32
N ALA A 248 1.91 25.98 7.36
CA ALA A 248 0.51 25.54 7.39
C ALA A 248 0.21 24.66 8.61
N VAL A 249 1.10 23.73 8.96
CA VAL A 249 0.97 22.87 10.14
C VAL A 249 1.04 23.69 11.44
N LYS A 250 1.95 24.66 11.53
CA LYS A 250 2.09 25.54 12.72
C LYS A 250 0.88 26.44 12.94
N LEU A 251 0.34 27.01 11.87
CA LEU A 251 -0.75 27.98 11.93
C LEU A 251 -2.15 27.34 11.98
N ASN A 252 -2.26 26.04 11.64
CA ASN A 252 -3.53 25.30 11.64
C ASN A 252 -4.64 25.93 10.79
N ASP A 253 -4.26 26.62 9.72
CA ASP A 253 -5.13 27.53 8.98
C ASP A 253 -5.81 26.83 7.78
N LEU A 254 -7.13 26.96 7.69
CA LEU A 254 -7.95 26.42 6.61
C LEU A 254 -7.70 27.13 5.26
N GLU A 255 -7.28 28.40 5.29
CA GLU A 255 -7.06 29.20 4.07
C GLU A 255 -5.95 28.63 3.18
N ARG A 256 -5.02 27.87 3.75
CA ARG A 256 -3.89 27.24 3.04
C ARG A 256 -4.17 25.82 2.58
N ALA A 257 -5.34 25.25 2.92
CA ALA A 257 -5.65 23.84 2.67
C ALA A 257 -5.67 23.51 1.16
N SER A 258 -6.21 24.40 0.33
CA SER A 258 -6.26 24.21 -1.14
C SER A 258 -4.85 24.20 -1.74
N SER A 259 -4.02 25.20 -1.42
CA SER A 259 -2.64 25.27 -1.89
C SER A 259 -1.78 24.12 -1.38
N LEU A 260 -1.99 23.70 -0.13
CA LEU A 260 -1.34 22.52 0.44
C LEU A 260 -1.66 21.24 -0.34
N ARG A 261 -2.94 21.01 -0.68
CA ARG A 261 -3.37 19.87 -1.50
C ARG A 261 -2.67 19.89 -2.86
N LYS A 262 -2.64 21.04 -3.54
CA LYS A 262 -2.00 21.19 -4.85
C LYS A 262 -0.49 20.94 -4.80
N LEU A 263 0.20 21.41 -3.76
CA LEU A 263 1.63 21.17 -3.56
C LEU A 263 1.94 19.68 -3.32
N ILE A 264 1.10 18.96 -2.57
CA ILE A 264 1.24 17.51 -2.37
C ILE A 264 1.04 16.76 -3.70
N ILE A 265 0.06 17.17 -4.50
CA ILE A 265 -0.16 16.62 -5.85
C ILE A 265 1.05 16.89 -6.76
N MET A 266 1.62 18.08 -6.70
CA MET A 266 2.84 18.44 -7.44
C MET A 266 4.02 17.55 -7.05
N ILE A 267 4.30 17.38 -5.75
CA ILE A 267 5.36 16.47 -5.27
C ILE A 267 5.14 15.05 -5.78
N HIS A 268 3.90 14.56 -5.67
CA HIS A 268 3.51 13.23 -6.14
C HIS A 268 3.77 13.06 -7.65
N GLU A 269 3.40 14.03 -8.48
CA GLU A 269 3.58 13.95 -9.93
C GLU A 269 5.05 14.05 -10.36
N ILE A 270 5.85 14.87 -9.66
CA ILE A 270 7.29 14.94 -9.90
C ILE A 270 7.93 13.56 -9.64
N LEU A 271 7.66 12.95 -8.49
CA LEU A 271 8.20 11.63 -8.15
C LEU A 271 7.72 10.55 -9.12
N HIS A 272 6.43 10.54 -9.46
CA HIS A 272 5.88 9.64 -10.46
C HIS A 272 6.64 9.74 -11.79
N ALA A 273 6.86 10.96 -12.29
CA ALA A 273 7.56 11.19 -13.54
C ALA A 273 9.02 10.71 -13.49
N LEU A 274 9.72 10.91 -12.37
CA LEU A 274 11.09 10.43 -12.17
C LEU A 274 11.15 8.89 -12.13
N PHE A 275 10.23 8.22 -11.43
CA PHE A 275 10.17 6.76 -11.42
C PHE A 275 9.83 6.17 -12.79
N VAL A 276 8.94 6.81 -13.56
CA VAL A 276 8.67 6.42 -14.95
C VAL A 276 9.94 6.56 -15.80
N ALA A 277 10.73 7.62 -15.63
CA ALA A 277 11.98 7.80 -16.36
C ALA A 277 12.98 6.65 -16.13
N PHE A 278 13.06 6.12 -14.89
CA PHE A 278 13.90 4.94 -14.60
C PHE A 278 13.46 3.67 -15.34
N THR A 279 12.19 3.55 -15.74
CA THR A 279 11.69 2.38 -16.48
C THR A 279 11.92 2.44 -17.99
N ILE A 280 12.18 3.63 -18.55
CA ILE A 280 12.18 3.86 -20.00
C ILE A 280 13.49 3.38 -20.68
N LYS A 281 14.58 3.09 -19.94
CA LYS A 281 15.87 2.71 -20.54
C LYS A 281 16.70 1.67 -19.74
N SER A 282 16.17 0.47 -19.49
CA SER A 282 16.96 -0.55 -18.78
C SER A 282 18.11 -1.15 -19.57
N ASP A 283 18.04 -1.19 -20.91
CA ASP A 283 18.93 -2.10 -21.67
C ASP A 283 19.98 -1.38 -22.55
N ASN A 284 19.93 -0.05 -22.76
CA ASN A 284 20.83 0.69 -23.66
C ASN A 284 21.06 2.19 -23.32
N ALA A 285 20.85 2.61 -22.06
CA ALA A 285 21.03 4.02 -21.67
C ALA A 285 22.51 4.46 -21.65
N ASN A 286 22.77 5.68 -22.14
CA ASN A 286 24.02 6.40 -21.84
C ASN A 286 24.08 6.60 -20.31
N PRO A 287 25.18 6.23 -19.62
CA PRO A 287 25.30 6.37 -18.16
C PRO A 287 25.01 7.80 -17.67
N ASN A 288 25.33 8.80 -18.49
CA ASN A 288 25.08 10.21 -18.18
C ASN A 288 23.58 10.56 -18.06
N ASP A 289 22.71 9.88 -18.81
CA ASP A 289 21.25 10.13 -18.75
C ASP A 289 20.68 9.70 -17.39
N ILE A 290 21.10 8.51 -16.92
CA ILE A 290 20.66 7.96 -15.63
C ILE A 290 21.16 8.84 -14.47
N ILE A 291 22.37 9.41 -14.59
CA ILE A 291 22.92 10.31 -13.57
C ILE A 291 22.05 11.56 -13.38
N VAL A 292 21.48 12.13 -14.45
CA VAL A 292 20.56 13.28 -14.34
C VAL A 292 19.32 12.91 -13.53
N VAL A 293 18.66 11.79 -13.86
CA VAL A 293 17.45 11.35 -13.16
C VAL A 293 17.77 10.99 -11.69
N LYS A 294 18.91 10.35 -11.42
CA LYS A 294 19.39 10.10 -10.05
C LYS A 294 19.66 11.41 -9.29
N GLY A 295 20.24 12.41 -9.94
CA GLY A 295 20.47 13.74 -9.37
C GLY A 295 19.17 14.44 -8.97
N LEU A 296 18.15 14.39 -9.84
CA LEU A 296 16.82 14.94 -9.55
C LEU A 296 16.13 14.20 -8.41
N LEU A 297 16.23 12.87 -8.37
CA LEU A 297 15.72 12.08 -7.25
C LEU A 297 16.46 12.42 -5.94
N PHE A 298 17.77 12.64 -6.01
CA PHE A 298 18.60 13.01 -4.86
C PHE A 298 18.16 14.33 -4.21
N CYS A 299 17.56 15.27 -4.95
CA CYS A 299 16.98 16.49 -4.39
C CYS A 299 15.94 16.21 -3.29
N PHE A 300 15.18 15.11 -3.38
CA PHE A 300 14.18 14.73 -2.36
C PHE A 300 14.81 14.27 -1.04
N PHE A 301 15.97 13.62 -1.13
CA PHE A 301 16.75 13.22 0.04
C PHE A 301 17.47 14.41 0.67
N LYS A 302 17.99 15.33 -0.17
CA LYS A 302 18.65 16.56 0.30
C LYS A 302 17.67 17.54 0.98
N ALA A 303 16.47 17.72 0.41
CA ALA A 303 15.47 18.63 0.98
C ALA A 303 14.82 18.07 2.25
N ASP A 304 14.72 16.74 2.34
CA ASP A 304 14.12 15.96 3.43
C ASP A 304 12.73 16.47 3.86
N LEU A 305 11.68 15.88 3.30
CA LEU A 305 10.28 16.19 3.66
C LEU A 305 9.74 15.29 4.78
N SER A 306 10.51 14.34 5.29
CA SER A 306 10.02 13.25 6.18
C SER A 306 9.29 13.78 7.41
N SER A 307 9.98 14.57 8.24
CA SER A 307 9.42 15.20 9.45
C SER A 307 8.23 16.10 9.17
N THR A 308 8.22 16.77 8.02
CA THR A 308 7.20 17.76 7.66
C THR A 308 5.91 17.08 7.23
N LEU A 309 6.01 16.02 6.42
CA LEU A 309 4.87 15.19 6.04
C LEU A 309 4.32 14.42 7.23
N GLN A 310 5.20 13.91 8.12
CA GLN A 310 4.77 13.24 9.33
C GLN A 310 4.00 14.19 10.27
N SER A 311 4.52 15.39 10.50
CA SER A 311 3.84 16.41 11.32
C SER A 311 2.46 16.76 10.77
N LEU A 312 2.32 16.80 9.44
CA LEU A 312 1.04 17.02 8.78
C LEU A 312 0.09 15.83 8.99
N LEU A 313 0.57 14.60 8.86
CA LEU A 313 -0.22 13.39 9.12
C LEU A 313 -0.69 13.33 10.57
N ASP A 314 0.21 13.55 11.54
CA ASP A 314 -0.11 13.49 12.97
C ASP A 314 -1.16 14.55 13.33
N ARG A 315 -0.97 15.79 12.88
CA ARG A 315 -1.88 16.91 13.17
C ARG A 315 -3.30 16.71 12.62
N THR A 316 -3.42 15.98 11.51
CA THR A 316 -4.68 15.78 10.79
C THR A 316 -5.35 14.45 11.13
N THR A 317 -4.76 13.66 12.03
CA THR A 317 -5.38 12.43 12.55
C THR A 317 -6.43 12.80 13.59
N GLY A 318 -7.68 12.37 13.38
CA GLY A 318 -8.76 12.59 14.34
C GLY A 318 -8.49 11.91 15.69
N SER A 319 -9.14 12.40 16.75
CA SER A 319 -9.09 11.78 18.07
C SER A 319 -9.78 10.41 18.04
N ARG A 320 -8.98 9.34 18.22
CA ARG A 320 -9.32 7.93 18.52
C ARG A 320 -10.44 7.28 17.69
N PHE A 321 -10.17 6.09 17.17
CA PHE A 321 -11.22 5.18 16.71
C PHE A 321 -12.25 4.97 17.85
N PRO A 322 -13.57 5.11 17.62
CA PRO A 322 -14.53 4.95 18.70
C PRO A 322 -14.51 3.52 19.21
N VAL A 323 -14.18 3.38 20.48
CA VAL A 323 -14.26 2.13 21.22
C VAL A 323 -15.74 1.85 21.42
N VAL A 324 -16.24 0.74 20.87
CA VAL A 324 -17.52 0.16 21.32
C VAL A 324 -17.27 -0.36 22.73
N GLU A 325 -17.53 0.46 23.74
CA GLU A 325 -17.50 0.03 25.14
C GLU A 325 -18.65 -0.94 25.39
N THR A 326 -18.40 -2.24 25.26
CA THR A 326 -19.24 -3.26 25.87
C THR A 326 -18.85 -3.42 27.34
N THR A 327 -19.18 -2.45 28.19
CA THR A 327 -19.30 -2.69 29.64
C THR A 327 -20.39 -1.82 30.25
N SER A 328 -21.39 -2.53 30.76
CA SER A 328 -22.39 -2.09 31.71
C SER A 328 -21.80 -1.33 32.91
N HIS A 329 -22.28 -0.10 33.14
CA HIS A 329 -22.83 0.44 34.40
C HIS A 329 -22.58 1.95 34.55
N THR A 330 -23.70 2.67 34.77
CA THR A 330 -23.95 3.80 35.68
C THR A 330 -22.78 4.55 36.34
N GLU A 331 -22.94 5.88 36.39
CA GLU A 331 -22.19 6.92 37.13
C GLU A 331 -21.00 7.52 36.34
N SER A 332 -20.82 8.83 36.17
CA SER A 332 -21.42 10.03 36.78
C SER A 332 -21.17 11.24 35.86
N LEU A 333 -22.16 12.11 35.74
CA LEU A 333 -21.99 13.47 35.23
C LEU A 333 -21.28 14.29 36.32
N SER A 334 -20.01 14.64 36.11
CA SER A 334 -19.41 15.79 36.78
C SER A 334 -18.30 16.40 35.93
N ASP A 335 -18.52 17.67 35.61
CA ASP A 335 -17.66 18.68 35.02
C ASP A 335 -16.14 18.46 35.14
N SER A 336 -15.46 18.46 33.99
CA SER A 336 -14.40 19.46 33.73
C SER A 336 -14.09 19.56 32.23
N SER A 337 -14.16 20.79 31.76
CA SER A 337 -13.78 21.30 30.45
C SER A 337 -12.43 20.78 29.93
N THR A 338 -12.47 19.86 28.97
CA THR A 338 -11.53 19.83 27.84
C THR A 338 -12.28 19.27 26.64
N LEU A 339 -13.00 20.13 25.90
CA LEU A 339 -13.43 19.80 24.55
C LEU A 339 -12.15 19.49 23.75
N PRO A 340 -11.98 18.28 23.18
CA PRO A 340 -10.84 18.02 22.32
C PRO A 340 -10.94 18.98 21.13
N VAL A 341 -9.93 19.83 20.97
CA VAL A 341 -9.81 20.80 19.89
C VAL A 341 -9.91 20.03 18.58
N LYS A 342 -11.04 20.19 17.88
CA LYS A 342 -11.27 19.57 16.57
C LYS A 342 -10.19 20.10 15.61
N PRO A 343 -9.41 19.23 14.93
CA PRO A 343 -8.45 19.72 13.95
C PRO A 343 -9.19 20.43 12.81
N GLU A 344 -8.90 21.73 12.64
CA GLU A 344 -9.46 22.58 11.58
C GLU A 344 -8.91 22.19 10.21
N LEU A 345 -7.61 21.85 10.14
CA LEU A 345 -6.99 21.28 8.94
C LEU A 345 -7.23 19.77 8.88
N ARG A 346 -7.76 19.28 7.76
CA ARG A 346 -8.01 17.85 7.52
C ARG A 346 -7.51 17.45 6.14
N LEU A 347 -7.00 16.22 6.02
CA LEU A 347 -6.59 15.65 4.74
C LEU A 347 -7.69 14.75 4.19
N SER A 348 -7.99 14.92 2.90
CA SER A 348 -8.80 13.94 2.18
C SER A 348 -8.07 12.61 2.07
N TYR A 349 -8.82 11.53 1.86
CA TYR A 349 -8.29 10.19 1.60
C TYR A 349 -7.27 10.20 0.45
N GLU A 350 -7.56 10.92 -0.64
CA GLU A 350 -6.62 11.12 -1.76
C GLU A 350 -5.27 11.63 -1.30
N THR A 351 -5.30 12.67 -0.47
CA THR A 351 -4.10 13.39 -0.06
C THR A 351 -3.28 12.50 0.87
N VAL A 352 -3.93 11.77 1.77
CA VAL A 352 -3.27 10.77 2.62
C VAL A 352 -2.62 9.68 1.78
N MET A 353 -3.32 9.10 0.80
CA MET A 353 -2.75 8.06 -0.05
C MET A 353 -1.59 8.57 -0.93
N LYS A 354 -1.66 9.82 -1.41
CA LYS A 354 -0.54 10.47 -2.10
C LYS A 354 0.66 10.68 -1.18
N ILE A 355 0.44 11.12 0.07
CA ILE A 355 1.52 11.22 1.06
C ILE A 355 2.13 9.84 1.33
N TYR A 356 1.32 8.79 1.48
CA TYR A 356 1.82 7.41 1.63
C TYR A 356 2.63 6.97 0.41
N GLY A 357 2.22 7.32 -0.80
CA GLY A 357 2.99 7.05 -2.02
C GLY A 357 4.34 7.76 -2.03
N ILE A 358 4.38 9.06 -1.70
CA ILE A 358 5.61 9.86 -1.58
C ILE A 358 6.53 9.26 -0.52
N TYR A 359 6.00 9.06 0.69
CA TYR A 359 6.77 8.63 1.84
C TYR A 359 7.29 7.20 1.67
N SER A 360 6.43 6.28 1.23
CA SER A 360 6.79 4.88 0.99
C SER A 360 7.80 4.75 -0.15
N SER A 361 7.60 5.41 -1.29
CA SER A 361 8.55 5.27 -2.41
C SER A 361 9.95 5.80 -2.08
N LEU A 362 10.06 6.89 -1.31
CA LEU A 362 11.33 7.45 -0.88
C LEU A 362 11.99 6.61 0.22
N ALA A 363 11.23 6.12 1.21
CA ALA A 363 11.77 5.27 2.28
C ALA A 363 12.17 3.85 1.79
N ASN A 364 11.48 3.33 0.78
CA ASN A 364 11.77 2.02 0.17
C ASN A 364 12.70 2.13 -1.07
N CYS A 365 13.27 3.31 -1.36
CA CYS A 365 14.10 3.50 -2.55
C CYS A 365 15.40 2.67 -2.47
N PRO A 366 15.77 1.90 -3.52
CA PRO A 366 17.05 1.18 -3.58
C PRO A 366 18.25 2.11 -3.41
N LEU A 367 19.24 1.68 -2.62
CA LEU A 367 20.44 2.48 -2.33
C LEU A 367 21.23 2.84 -3.59
N ASP A 368 21.24 1.98 -4.60
CA ASP A 368 21.93 2.26 -5.87
C ASP A 368 21.33 3.43 -6.66
N LEU A 369 20.09 3.81 -6.37
CA LEU A 369 19.44 4.99 -6.95
C LEU A 369 19.72 6.26 -6.16
N ILE A 370 20.19 6.14 -4.92
CA ILE A 370 20.54 7.26 -4.08
C ILE A 370 22.01 7.60 -4.33
N LEU A 371 22.30 8.86 -4.66
CA LEU A 371 23.67 9.36 -4.81
C LEU A 371 24.32 9.60 -3.43
N VAL A 372 24.36 8.56 -2.58
CA VAL A 372 25.09 8.61 -1.30
C VAL A 372 26.53 8.19 -1.55
N ASP A 373 27.46 9.03 -1.10
CA ASP A 373 28.86 8.67 -1.08
C ASP A 373 29.06 7.63 0.04
N ARG A 374 29.22 6.34 -0.30
CA ARG A 374 29.46 5.27 0.69
C ARG A 374 30.64 5.60 1.62
N VAL A 375 31.54 6.47 1.15
CA VAL A 375 32.72 6.95 1.88
C VAL A 375 32.35 7.93 3.00
N SER A 376 31.33 8.79 2.85
CA SER A 376 31.02 9.82 3.85
C SER A 376 30.40 9.26 5.14
N LEU A 377 29.67 8.13 5.05
CA LEU A 377 29.14 7.41 6.21
C LEU A 377 30.21 6.57 6.93
N SER A 378 31.23 6.11 6.20
CA SER A 378 32.34 5.35 6.77
C SER A 378 33.41 6.21 7.47
N LEU A 379 33.37 7.53 7.29
CA LEU A 379 34.35 8.47 7.84
C LEU A 379 33.95 9.05 9.20
N ASP A 380 32.67 8.97 9.57
CA ASP A 380 32.21 9.41 10.89
C ASP A 380 32.19 8.22 11.85
N ILE A 381 33.21 8.16 12.70
CA ILE A 381 33.45 7.12 13.71
C ILE A 381 32.33 7.10 14.78
N THR A 382 31.45 8.10 14.78
CA THR A 382 30.34 8.24 15.74
C THR A 382 28.99 7.77 15.20
N THR A 383 28.85 7.60 13.88
CA THR A 383 27.64 6.99 13.30
C THR A 383 27.64 5.48 13.58
N PRO A 384 26.58 4.94 14.20
CA PRO A 384 26.44 3.49 14.37
C PRO A 384 26.48 2.81 12.99
N GLU A 385 27.21 1.70 12.88
CA GLU A 385 27.33 0.90 11.65
C GLU A 385 25.96 0.46 11.09
N ASP A 386 24.91 0.45 11.93
CA ASP A 386 23.54 0.06 11.59
C ASP A 386 22.65 1.21 11.06
N THR A 387 23.17 2.44 10.90
CA THR A 387 22.34 3.57 10.45
C THR A 387 22.12 3.57 8.94
N SER A 388 20.85 3.60 8.53
CA SER A 388 20.49 3.60 7.12
C SER A 388 20.99 4.88 6.40
N PRO A 389 21.66 4.77 5.24
CA PRO A 389 22.07 5.91 4.40
C PRO A 389 20.87 6.70 3.83
N ASN A 390 19.67 6.09 3.82
CA ASN A 390 18.44 6.74 3.39
C ASN A 390 17.84 7.58 4.53
N THR A 391 17.79 8.90 4.35
CA THR A 391 17.25 9.87 5.32
C THR A 391 15.81 9.57 5.76
N TYR A 392 14.94 9.11 4.85
CA TYR A 392 13.55 8.79 5.17
C TYR A 392 13.45 7.54 6.04
N THR A 393 14.27 6.52 5.75
CA THR A 393 14.38 5.33 6.59
C THR A 393 14.91 5.68 7.98
N HIS A 394 16.01 6.44 8.03
CA HIS A 394 16.62 6.88 9.29
C HIS A 394 15.61 7.65 10.15
N PHE A 395 14.84 8.57 9.55
CA PHE A 395 13.79 9.28 10.27
C PHE A 395 12.78 8.32 10.94
N ILE A 396 12.32 7.29 10.23
CA ILE A 396 11.39 6.27 10.77
C ILE A 396 12.00 5.50 11.94
N GLU A 397 13.27 5.14 11.84
CA GLU A 397 14.01 4.44 12.89
C GLU A 397 14.14 5.28 14.17
N CYS A 398 14.17 6.60 14.04
CA CYS A 398 14.25 7.54 15.16
C CYS A 398 12.89 7.89 15.81
N ILE A 399 11.75 7.50 15.24
CA ILE A 399 10.44 7.79 15.84
C ILE A 399 10.29 7.02 17.15
N ASP A 400 9.96 7.73 18.24
CA ASP A 400 9.68 7.09 19.52
C ASP A 400 8.25 6.56 19.58
N PHE A 401 8.10 5.25 19.44
CA PHE A 401 6.83 4.52 19.61
C PHE A 401 6.54 4.09 21.06
N SER A 402 7.39 4.47 22.01
CA SER A 402 7.07 4.35 23.44
C SER A 402 5.96 5.33 23.84
N ASP A 403 5.75 6.36 23.04
CA ASP A 403 4.64 7.30 23.15
C ASP A 403 3.34 6.70 22.57
N GLN A 404 2.42 6.35 23.47
CA GLN A 404 1.14 5.72 23.10
C GLN A 404 0.30 6.61 22.18
N GLU A 405 0.37 7.94 22.29
CA GLU A 405 -0.44 8.84 21.45
C GLU A 405 -0.03 8.75 19.98
N LYS A 406 1.28 8.65 19.72
CA LYS A 406 1.81 8.46 18.36
C LYS A 406 1.43 7.09 17.82
N LEU A 407 1.59 6.04 18.62
CA LEU A 407 1.20 4.68 18.22
C LEU A 407 -0.31 4.61 17.89
N ASP A 408 -1.15 5.21 18.73
CA ASP A 408 -2.60 5.26 18.53
C ASP A 408 -2.99 6.02 17.26
N ALA A 409 -2.30 7.11 16.92
CA ALA A 409 -2.53 7.87 15.70
C ALA A 409 -2.26 7.03 14.44
N TRP A 410 -1.13 6.32 14.42
CA TRP A 410 -0.78 5.40 13.33
C TRP A 410 -1.78 4.25 13.23
N ASN A 411 -2.07 3.58 14.36
CA ASN A 411 -2.99 2.46 14.41
C ASN A 411 -4.38 2.88 13.92
N THR A 412 -4.92 4.00 14.39
CA THR A 412 -6.26 4.48 14.01
C THR A 412 -6.40 4.64 12.49
N ARG A 413 -5.40 5.26 11.84
CA ARG A 413 -5.45 5.50 10.40
C ARG A 413 -5.25 4.24 9.57
N LEU A 414 -4.32 3.36 9.95
CA LEU A 414 -4.06 2.12 9.22
C LEU A 414 -5.20 1.10 9.40
N VAL A 415 -5.72 0.97 10.63
CA VAL A 415 -6.82 0.04 10.95
C VAL A 415 -8.10 0.42 10.23
N SER A 416 -8.48 1.70 10.20
CA SER A 416 -9.69 2.15 9.51
C SER A 416 -9.65 1.85 8.01
N GLN A 417 -8.50 2.07 7.36
CA GLN A 417 -8.31 1.73 5.96
C GLN A 417 -8.35 0.22 5.72
N LEU A 418 -7.66 -0.58 6.56
CA LEU A 418 -7.68 -2.04 6.45
C LEU A 418 -9.08 -2.63 6.69
N ALA A 419 -9.87 -2.05 7.60
CA ALA A 419 -11.25 -2.44 7.84
C ALA A 419 -12.14 -2.21 6.62
N ALA A 420 -12.02 -1.05 5.95
CA ALA A 420 -12.75 -0.79 4.71
C ALA A 420 -12.34 -1.76 3.59
N ILE A 421 -11.05 -2.04 3.43
CA ILE A 421 -10.54 -3.01 2.45
C ILE A 421 -11.05 -4.43 2.76
N PHE A 422 -11.07 -4.81 4.05
CA PHE A 422 -11.63 -6.10 4.48
C PHE A 422 -13.11 -6.19 4.13
N ASN A 423 -13.92 -5.20 4.51
CA ASN A 423 -15.36 -5.17 4.25
C ASN A 423 -15.66 -5.29 2.75
N TYR A 424 -14.90 -4.57 1.91
CA TYR A 424 -14.99 -4.70 0.47
C TYR A 424 -14.71 -6.13 0.00
N PHE A 425 -13.55 -6.68 0.38
CA PHE A 425 -13.15 -8.01 -0.09
C PHE A 425 -14.10 -9.10 0.40
N TYR A 426 -14.52 -9.06 1.67
CA TYR A 426 -15.48 -10.01 2.25
C TYR A 426 -16.84 -9.96 1.54
N GLY A 427 -17.25 -8.78 1.06
CA GLY A 427 -18.48 -8.57 0.29
C GLY A 427 -18.41 -9.02 -1.17
N LEU A 428 -17.22 -9.23 -1.75
CA LEU A 428 -17.07 -9.54 -3.18
C LEU A 428 -17.68 -10.89 -3.59
N SER A 429 -17.59 -11.90 -2.72
CA SER A 429 -17.99 -13.27 -3.02
C SER A 429 -18.46 -13.95 -1.74
N PRO A 430 -19.43 -14.89 -1.82
CA PRO A 430 -19.85 -15.64 -0.66
C PRO A 430 -18.69 -16.43 -0.06
N ASP A 431 -18.61 -16.40 1.27
CA ASP A 431 -17.74 -17.23 2.08
C ASP A 431 -18.26 -18.68 2.05
N ILE A 432 -17.50 -19.57 1.41
CA ILE A 432 -17.90 -20.96 1.17
C ILE A 432 -17.98 -21.76 2.47
N ILE A 433 -17.19 -21.41 3.49
CA ILE A 433 -17.26 -22.08 4.79
C ILE A 433 -18.63 -21.84 5.43
N ARG A 434 -19.24 -20.67 5.22
CA ARG A 434 -20.60 -20.42 5.71
C ARG A 434 -21.61 -21.40 5.15
N HIS A 435 -21.51 -21.74 3.87
CA HIS A 435 -22.37 -22.75 3.26
C HIS A 435 -22.10 -24.13 3.87
N SER A 436 -20.83 -24.55 3.96
CA SER A 436 -20.46 -25.84 4.54
C SER A 436 -20.94 -26.01 5.98
N LEU A 437 -20.76 -24.98 6.82
CA LEU A 437 -21.17 -25.01 8.23
C LEU A 437 -22.69 -24.98 8.39
N ARG A 438 -23.44 -24.21 7.59
CA ARG A 438 -24.91 -24.21 7.64
C ARG A 438 -25.50 -25.56 7.26
N HIS A 439 -24.82 -26.34 6.43
CA HIS A 439 -25.29 -27.64 5.97
C HIS A 439 -24.59 -28.83 6.67
N SER A 440 -23.78 -28.59 7.71
CA SER A 440 -23.04 -29.67 8.40
C SER A 440 -23.91 -30.53 9.31
N SER A 441 -25.04 -29.99 9.81
CA SER A 441 -25.99 -30.75 10.64
C SER A 441 -27.43 -30.26 10.46
N PHE A 442 -28.41 -31.11 10.78
CA PHE A 442 -29.83 -30.74 10.76
C PHE A 442 -30.13 -29.54 11.68
N PHE A 443 -29.53 -29.51 12.88
CA PHE A 443 -29.64 -28.36 13.79
C PHE A 443 -28.96 -27.12 13.23
N GLY A 444 -27.78 -27.25 12.62
CA GLY A 444 -27.09 -26.13 11.97
C GLY A 444 -27.86 -25.58 10.76
N TRP A 445 -28.59 -26.43 10.06
CA TRP A 445 -29.47 -26.02 8.96
C TRP A 445 -30.69 -25.24 9.44
N ILE A 446 -31.35 -25.68 10.51
CA ILE A 446 -32.52 -25.00 11.09
C ILE A 446 -32.14 -23.70 11.80
N THR A 447 -31.00 -23.71 12.51
CA THR A 447 -30.61 -22.61 13.41
C THR A 447 -29.56 -21.69 12.80
N GLY A 448 -29.08 -22.01 11.59
CA GLY A 448 -27.96 -21.31 10.96
C GLY A 448 -26.65 -21.33 11.77
N ASN A 449 -26.53 -22.22 12.78
CA ASN A 449 -25.47 -22.23 13.79
C ASN A 449 -25.28 -20.88 14.55
N THR A 450 -26.34 -20.08 14.69
CA THR A 450 -26.28 -18.78 15.38
C THR A 450 -26.61 -18.87 16.88
N LEU A 451 -26.96 -20.05 17.40
CA LEU A 451 -27.36 -20.23 18.80
C LEU A 451 -26.19 -20.17 19.79
N SER A 452 -24.98 -20.52 19.36
CA SER A 452 -23.76 -20.39 20.16
C SER A 452 -23.17 -18.99 20.00
N SER A 453 -23.23 -18.17 21.06
CA SER A 453 -22.54 -16.88 21.08
C SER A 453 -21.04 -17.08 20.88
N GLY A 454 -20.47 -16.39 19.88
CA GLY A 454 -19.04 -16.46 19.57
C GLY A 454 -18.61 -17.53 18.53
N SER A 455 -19.55 -18.22 17.88
CA SER A 455 -19.22 -19.12 16.75
C SER A 455 -18.93 -18.35 15.45
N TYR A 456 -18.22 -19.00 14.53
CA TYR A 456 -17.90 -18.46 13.20
C TYR A 456 -19.10 -17.86 12.46
N LEU A 457 -20.26 -18.50 12.54
CA LEU A 457 -21.49 -18.06 11.89
C LEU A 457 -22.28 -17.03 12.69
N ALA A 458 -22.13 -17.02 14.02
CA ALA A 458 -22.78 -16.03 14.89
C ALA A 458 -22.07 -14.67 14.88
N ILE A 459 -20.75 -14.64 14.67
CA ILE A 459 -19.99 -13.40 14.58
C ILE A 459 -20.16 -12.79 13.18
N ASP A 460 -20.92 -11.71 13.12
CA ASP A 460 -20.97 -10.86 11.93
C ASP A 460 -19.77 -9.91 11.90
N THR A 461 -18.63 -10.38 11.39
CA THR A 461 -17.38 -9.61 11.38
C THR A 461 -17.58 -8.21 10.78
N ILE A 462 -18.35 -8.07 9.69
CA ILE A 462 -18.58 -6.76 9.08
C ILE A 462 -19.31 -5.84 10.04
N ASN A 463 -20.42 -6.28 10.63
CA ASN A 463 -21.27 -5.39 11.44
C ASN A 463 -20.84 -5.28 12.91
N SER A 464 -20.14 -6.26 13.47
CA SER A 464 -19.75 -6.26 14.90
C SER A 464 -18.26 -6.03 15.15
N VAL A 465 -17.40 -6.19 14.15
CA VAL A 465 -15.93 -6.09 14.32
C VAL A 465 -15.33 -4.97 13.49
N THR A 466 -15.68 -4.89 12.21
CA THR A 466 -15.11 -3.93 11.24
C THR A 466 -16.11 -2.87 10.79
N SER A 467 -17.24 -2.77 11.50
CA SER A 467 -18.35 -1.86 11.21
C SER A 467 -18.02 -0.44 11.59
N PHE A 468 -18.28 0.47 10.68
CA PHE A 468 -18.36 1.90 10.98
C PHE A 468 -19.76 2.31 11.48
N SER A 469 -20.74 1.40 11.42
CA SER A 469 -22.18 1.65 11.60
C SER A 469 -22.72 1.52 13.02
N ASP A 470 -22.06 0.77 13.90
CA ASP A 470 -22.41 0.68 15.34
C ASP A 470 -21.81 1.82 16.18
N ILE A 471 -20.91 2.59 15.55
CA ILE A 471 -20.67 3.96 15.94
C ILE A 471 -21.93 4.68 15.45
N PRO A 472 -22.72 5.37 16.29
CA PRO A 472 -23.69 6.31 15.75
C PRO A 472 -22.85 7.24 14.89
N LEU A 473 -22.94 7.10 13.56
CA LEU A 473 -22.18 7.89 12.60
C LEU A 473 -22.50 9.33 12.94
N ASN A 474 -21.67 9.93 13.78
CA ASN A 474 -21.58 11.34 13.84
C ASN A 474 -20.97 11.64 12.47
N PRO A 475 -21.63 12.41 11.59
CA PRO A 475 -21.08 12.83 10.30
C PRO A 475 -19.82 13.73 10.46
N MET A 476 -19.01 13.51 11.49
CA MET A 476 -17.95 14.37 12.00
C MET A 476 -16.54 13.92 11.61
N ASP A 477 -16.34 12.71 11.06
CA ASP A 477 -15.06 12.36 10.40
C ASP A 477 -15.24 12.00 8.91
N PRO A 478 -15.14 13.01 8.02
CA PRO A 478 -15.17 12.85 6.57
C PRO A 478 -14.12 11.87 6.02
N PHE A 479 -13.00 11.65 6.71
CA PHE A 479 -11.95 10.76 6.22
C PHE A 479 -12.42 9.30 6.16
N ILE A 480 -13.05 8.81 7.23
CA ILE A 480 -13.58 7.44 7.29
C ILE A 480 -14.67 7.24 6.22
N TYR A 481 -15.53 8.24 6.06
CA TYR A 481 -16.54 8.23 5.00
C TYR A 481 -15.93 8.21 3.60
N GLU A 482 -14.87 8.98 3.32
CA GLU A 482 -14.18 8.97 2.03
C GLU A 482 -13.50 7.63 1.74
N VAL A 483 -12.87 7.01 2.75
CA VAL A 483 -12.28 5.67 2.66
C VAL A 483 -13.36 4.66 2.28
N GLU A 484 -14.47 4.66 3.00
CA GLU A 484 -15.57 3.74 2.75
C GLU A 484 -16.22 4.00 1.39
N LEU A 485 -16.44 5.25 1.01
CA LEU A 485 -17.01 5.61 -0.30
C LEU A 485 -16.11 5.13 -1.46
N TYR A 486 -14.80 5.25 -1.33
CA TYR A 486 -13.85 4.77 -2.33
C TYR A 486 -13.84 3.24 -2.41
N GLU A 487 -13.65 2.56 -1.27
CA GLU A 487 -13.55 1.11 -1.22
C GLU A 487 -14.90 0.44 -1.53
N ASN A 488 -16.00 0.84 -0.89
CA ASN A 488 -17.32 0.22 -1.07
C ASN A 488 -18.03 0.73 -2.33
N THR A 489 -18.30 2.02 -2.49
CA THR A 489 -19.19 2.48 -3.57
C THR A 489 -18.49 2.54 -4.92
N LYS A 490 -17.28 3.12 -4.97
CA LYS A 490 -16.62 3.41 -6.26
C LYS A 490 -15.94 2.21 -6.88
N ARG A 491 -15.23 1.37 -6.10
CA ARG A 491 -14.70 0.09 -6.63
C ARG A 491 -15.82 -0.87 -7.04
N HIS A 492 -16.95 -0.93 -6.32
CA HIS A 492 -18.09 -1.75 -6.75
C HIS A 492 -18.73 -1.24 -8.05
N GLN A 493 -18.90 0.08 -8.21
CA GLN A 493 -19.45 0.68 -9.44
C GLN A 493 -18.55 0.42 -10.68
N ILE A 494 -17.23 0.46 -10.51
CA ILE A 494 -16.28 0.10 -11.58
C ILE A 494 -16.34 -1.42 -11.86
N SER A 495 -16.64 -2.22 -10.84
CA SER A 495 -16.77 -3.69 -10.90
C SER A 495 -18.09 -4.20 -11.51
N LYS A 496 -18.88 -3.36 -12.20
CA LYS A 496 -20.08 -3.82 -12.95
C LYS A 496 -19.81 -4.96 -13.94
N THR A 497 -18.54 -5.25 -14.24
CA THR A 497 -18.05 -6.43 -14.98
C THR A 497 -18.01 -7.76 -14.18
N GLY A 498 -18.60 -7.81 -12.99
CA GLY A 498 -18.80 -9.03 -12.18
C GLY A 498 -17.70 -9.30 -11.13
N PRO A 499 -18.01 -10.15 -10.10
CA PRO A 499 -17.19 -10.41 -8.90
C PRO A 499 -15.85 -11.14 -9.13
N GLY A 500 -15.39 -11.20 -10.39
CA GLY A 500 -14.13 -11.82 -10.78
C GLY A 500 -13.28 -10.97 -11.71
N SER A 501 -13.68 -9.74 -12.03
CA SER A 501 -12.90 -8.86 -12.90
C SER A 501 -11.57 -8.43 -12.24
N THR A 502 -10.54 -8.17 -13.05
CA THR A 502 -9.23 -7.71 -12.56
C THR A 502 -9.34 -6.38 -11.83
N PHE A 503 -10.27 -5.51 -12.27
CA PHE A 503 -10.57 -4.22 -11.64
C PHE A 503 -11.22 -4.36 -10.26
N ALA A 504 -12.13 -5.33 -10.07
CA ALA A 504 -12.77 -5.58 -8.78
C ALA A 504 -11.72 -5.94 -7.71
N VAL A 505 -10.81 -6.84 -8.05
CA VAL A 505 -9.91 -7.42 -7.06
C VAL A 505 -8.65 -6.59 -6.80
N LYS A 506 -8.33 -5.61 -7.65
CA LYS A 506 -7.12 -4.77 -7.53
C LYS A 506 -7.21 -3.91 -6.26
N SER A 507 -6.26 -4.07 -5.33
CA SER A 507 -6.17 -3.26 -4.11
C SER A 507 -4.86 -2.48 -4.02
N PRO A 508 -4.78 -1.28 -4.64
CA PRO A 508 -3.61 -0.42 -4.51
C PRO A 508 -3.47 0.17 -3.10
N SER A 509 -4.60 0.37 -2.39
CA SER A 509 -4.63 0.84 -1.01
C SER A 509 -3.87 -0.09 -0.08
N TYR A 510 -4.10 -1.40 -0.22
CA TYR A 510 -3.40 -2.42 0.55
C TYR A 510 -1.88 -2.40 0.30
N LEU A 511 -1.45 -2.20 -0.95
CA LEU A 511 -0.04 -2.12 -1.28
C LEU A 511 0.64 -0.93 -0.56
N ALA A 512 0.01 0.24 -0.61
CA ALA A 512 0.52 1.44 0.07
C ALA A 512 0.62 1.25 1.59
N ILE A 513 -0.42 0.68 2.21
CA ILE A 513 -0.45 0.38 3.65
C ILE A 513 0.63 -0.65 4.01
N THR A 514 0.77 -1.70 3.23
CA THR A 514 1.74 -2.77 3.50
C THR A 514 3.17 -2.26 3.37
N PHE A 515 3.46 -1.37 2.42
CA PHE A 515 4.74 -0.68 2.36
C PHE A 515 5.03 0.17 3.60
N GLN A 516 4.01 0.87 4.09
CA GLN A 516 4.14 1.68 5.29
C GLN A 516 4.48 0.81 6.51
N ILE A 517 3.73 -0.29 6.73
CA ILE A 517 4.00 -1.22 7.83
C ILE A 517 5.39 -1.85 7.67
N PHE A 518 5.77 -2.22 6.44
CA PHE A 518 7.10 -2.78 6.15
C PHE A 518 8.23 -1.84 6.58
N GLN A 519 8.10 -0.54 6.31
CA GLN A 519 9.08 0.46 6.73
C GLN A 519 9.08 0.66 8.24
N LEU A 520 7.90 0.76 8.85
CA LEU A 520 7.77 0.92 10.30
C LEU A 520 8.39 -0.26 11.07
N LEU A 521 8.44 -1.47 10.51
CA LEU A 521 9.13 -2.60 11.12
C LEU A 521 10.66 -2.44 11.26
N ARG A 522 11.29 -1.46 10.60
CA ARG A 522 12.69 -1.13 10.86
C ARG A 522 12.86 -0.49 12.25
N ASN A 523 11.82 0.18 12.74
CA ASN A 523 11.78 0.70 14.09
C ASN A 523 11.53 -0.43 15.11
N LYS A 524 12.48 -0.64 16.03
CA LYS A 524 12.40 -1.69 17.06
C LYS A 524 11.22 -1.51 18.01
N GLY A 525 10.87 -0.25 18.34
CA GLY A 525 9.73 0.09 19.20
C GLY A 525 8.40 -0.29 18.54
N PHE A 526 8.19 0.14 17.29
CA PHE A 526 7.00 -0.23 16.54
C PHE A 526 6.89 -1.75 16.34
N ALA A 527 7.99 -2.42 15.98
CA ALA A 527 7.98 -3.86 15.73
C ALA A 527 7.59 -4.66 17.00
N LYS A 528 8.11 -4.24 18.16
CA LYS A 528 7.69 -4.80 19.46
C LYS A 528 6.19 -4.61 19.65
N GLU A 529 5.69 -3.37 19.56
CA GLU A 529 4.28 -3.07 19.78
C GLU A 529 3.36 -3.80 18.79
N LEU A 530 3.71 -3.87 17.50
CA LEU A 530 2.92 -4.60 16.49
C LEU A 530 2.69 -6.07 16.89
N THR A 531 3.69 -6.71 17.51
CA THR A 531 3.62 -8.12 17.91
C THR A 531 3.01 -8.30 19.31
N SER A 532 3.28 -7.38 20.24
CA SER A 532 2.82 -7.44 21.64
C SER A 532 1.48 -6.74 21.91
N GLN A 533 0.87 -6.09 20.93
CA GLN A 533 -0.43 -5.43 21.04
C GLN A 533 -1.50 -6.38 21.59
N THR A 534 -1.84 -6.24 22.87
CA THR A 534 -2.96 -6.95 23.54
C THR A 534 -4.14 -6.04 23.86
N ASN A 535 -3.90 -4.72 23.89
CA ASN A 535 -4.88 -3.71 24.23
C ASN A 535 -5.39 -3.04 22.94
N GLY A 536 -6.66 -3.24 22.62
CA GLY A 536 -7.32 -2.65 21.45
C GLY A 536 -8.47 -3.52 20.94
N THR A 537 -9.56 -2.90 20.47
CA THR A 537 -10.71 -3.61 19.89
C THR A 537 -10.36 -4.26 18.55
N ILE A 538 -9.51 -3.59 17.74
CA ILE A 538 -8.97 -4.10 16.49
C ILE A 538 -7.45 -3.99 16.56
N LEU A 539 -6.76 -5.12 16.42
CA LEU A 539 -5.30 -5.20 16.49
C LEU A 539 -4.73 -5.14 15.07
N LEU A 540 -3.72 -4.30 14.84
CA LEU A 540 -3.22 -3.99 13.49
C LEU A 540 -2.69 -5.23 12.77
N LEU A 541 -1.93 -6.09 13.48
CA LEU A 541 -1.38 -7.31 12.92
C LEU A 541 -2.47 -8.30 12.47
N ASP A 542 -3.54 -8.45 13.27
CA ASP A 542 -4.59 -9.44 13.00
C ASP A 542 -5.40 -9.05 11.76
N ILE A 543 -5.83 -7.78 11.68
CA ILE A 543 -6.59 -7.30 10.52
C ILE A 543 -5.71 -7.26 9.27
N TRP A 544 -4.42 -6.93 9.40
CA TRP A 544 -3.49 -6.96 8.29
C TRP A 544 -3.28 -8.38 7.75
N LEU A 545 -3.06 -9.39 8.60
CA LEU A 545 -2.94 -10.80 8.19
C LEU A 545 -4.23 -11.29 7.53
N CYS A 546 -5.38 -10.92 8.11
CA CYS A 546 -6.69 -11.23 7.56
C CYS A 546 -6.85 -10.68 6.12
N VAL A 547 -6.62 -9.38 5.92
CA VAL A 547 -6.69 -8.73 4.58
C VAL A 547 -5.65 -9.30 3.63
N SER A 548 -4.44 -9.61 4.12
CA SER A 548 -3.37 -10.24 3.34
C SER A 548 -3.86 -11.53 2.67
N SER A 549 -4.64 -12.36 3.38
CA SER A 549 -5.20 -13.59 2.81
C SER A 549 -6.05 -13.36 1.55
N TYR A 550 -6.82 -12.26 1.47
CA TYR A 550 -7.59 -11.91 0.28
C TYR A 550 -6.70 -11.46 -0.88
N VAL A 551 -5.64 -10.73 -0.57
CA VAL A 551 -4.67 -10.27 -1.59
C VAL A 551 -3.89 -11.46 -2.15
N HIS A 552 -3.44 -12.38 -1.30
CA HIS A 552 -2.81 -13.65 -1.70
C HIS A 552 -3.73 -14.51 -2.57
N HIS A 553 -5.01 -14.57 -2.22
CA HIS A 553 -6.01 -15.29 -3.02
C HIS A 553 -6.13 -14.70 -4.44
N TYR A 554 -6.09 -13.38 -4.58
CA TYR A 554 -6.27 -12.69 -5.86
C TYR A 554 -4.96 -12.25 -6.55
N GLN A 555 -3.79 -12.72 -6.07
CA GLN A 555 -2.49 -12.30 -6.59
C GLN A 555 -2.33 -12.55 -8.10
N TYR A 556 -2.89 -13.65 -8.61
CA TYR A 556 -2.81 -14.04 -10.03
C TYR A 556 -3.61 -13.13 -10.98
N LYS A 557 -4.54 -12.32 -10.46
CA LYS A 557 -5.43 -11.48 -11.29
C LYS A 557 -4.90 -10.07 -11.53
N SER A 558 -3.97 -9.60 -10.70
CA SER A 558 -3.50 -8.21 -10.74
C SER A 558 -2.04 -8.14 -10.36
N SER A 559 -1.23 -7.45 -11.16
CA SER A 559 0.18 -7.20 -10.85
C SER A 559 0.35 -6.48 -9.51
N VAL A 560 -0.60 -5.59 -9.17
CA VAL A 560 -0.61 -4.87 -7.89
C VAL A 560 -0.78 -5.82 -6.72
N ASN A 561 -1.67 -6.82 -6.85
CA ASN A 561 -1.87 -7.81 -5.79
C ASN A 561 -0.71 -8.82 -5.74
N SER A 562 -0.13 -9.19 -6.90
CA SER A 562 1.09 -10.00 -6.96
C SER A 562 2.23 -9.34 -6.19
N PHE A 563 2.37 -8.03 -6.36
CA PHE A 563 3.38 -7.24 -5.70
C PHE A 563 3.04 -6.96 -4.23
N GLY A 564 1.78 -6.66 -3.90
CA GLY A 564 1.30 -6.57 -2.52
C GLY A 564 1.53 -7.86 -1.73
N ALA A 565 1.26 -9.01 -2.34
CA ALA A 565 1.57 -10.33 -1.80
C ALA A 565 3.09 -10.54 -1.59
N ARG A 566 3.93 -9.98 -2.47
CA ARG A 566 5.39 -10.04 -2.31
C ARG A 566 5.85 -9.27 -1.08
N VAL A 567 5.38 -8.02 -0.93
CA VAL A 567 5.75 -7.18 0.22
C VAL A 567 5.19 -7.79 1.51
N SER A 568 3.99 -8.37 1.50
CA SER A 568 3.45 -9.04 2.69
C SER A 568 4.24 -10.29 3.08
N LEU A 569 4.74 -11.06 2.10
CA LEU A 569 5.64 -12.20 2.34
C LEU A 569 6.98 -11.76 2.90
N LEU A 570 7.57 -10.67 2.40
CA LEU A 570 8.80 -10.09 2.96
C LEU A 570 8.58 -9.59 4.40
N LEU A 571 7.40 -9.04 4.67
CA LEU A 571 7.00 -8.63 6.01
C LEU A 571 6.93 -9.84 6.96
N MET A 572 6.25 -10.91 6.54
CA MET A 572 6.19 -12.16 7.30
C MET A 572 7.58 -12.77 7.50
N LEU A 573 8.43 -12.79 6.47
CA LEU A 573 9.81 -13.27 6.54
C LEU A 573 10.63 -12.53 7.62
N LYS A 574 10.46 -11.20 7.73
CA LYS A 574 11.11 -10.42 8.79
C LYS A 574 10.58 -10.79 10.17
N LEU A 575 9.26 -10.95 10.30
CA LEU A 575 8.59 -11.32 11.53
C LEU A 575 8.98 -12.73 12.02
N THR A 576 9.19 -13.68 11.10
CA THR A 576 9.48 -15.09 11.41
C THR A 576 10.97 -15.43 11.44
N SER A 577 11.86 -14.46 11.23
CA SER A 577 13.30 -14.67 11.25
C SER A 577 13.79 -15.20 12.62
N GLN A 578 14.63 -16.25 12.62
CA GLN A 578 15.10 -16.87 13.86
C GLN A 578 16.02 -15.95 14.69
N LYS A 579 16.64 -14.97 14.01
CA LYS A 579 17.48 -13.96 14.65
C LYS A 579 16.67 -12.83 15.30
N SER A 580 15.35 -12.80 15.07
CA SER A 580 14.47 -11.73 15.52
C SER A 580 13.88 -12.02 16.89
N HIS A 581 13.96 -11.05 17.81
CA HIS A 581 13.28 -11.09 19.10
C HIS A 581 11.74 -11.04 18.98
N LEU A 582 11.22 -10.70 17.79
CA LEU A 582 9.79 -10.62 17.50
C LEU A 582 9.12 -12.01 17.47
N LEU A 583 9.89 -13.05 17.13
CA LEU A 583 9.37 -14.41 17.01
C LEU A 583 8.80 -14.92 18.35
N GLU A 584 9.43 -14.58 19.47
CA GLU A 584 8.95 -14.94 20.81
C GLU A 584 7.61 -14.26 21.14
N ALA A 585 7.44 -12.99 20.78
CA ALA A 585 6.18 -12.28 20.98
C ALA A 585 5.05 -12.86 20.12
N LEU A 586 5.35 -13.19 18.85
CA LEU A 586 4.40 -13.87 17.95
C LEU A 586 3.99 -15.23 18.49
N ARG A 587 4.93 -15.96 19.09
CA ARG A 587 4.69 -17.27 19.72
C ARG A 587 3.64 -17.19 20.84
N GLN A 588 3.55 -16.08 21.54
CA GLN A 588 2.59 -15.90 22.65
C GLN A 588 1.23 -15.35 22.18
N ARG A 589 1.17 -14.79 20.96
CA ARG A 589 -0.02 -14.14 20.41
C ARG A 589 -1.07 -15.15 19.94
N LYS A 590 -2.33 -14.89 20.29
CA LYS A 590 -3.50 -15.66 19.84
C LYS A 590 -4.45 -14.80 19.02
N ILE A 591 -4.82 -15.29 17.85
CA ILE A 591 -5.75 -14.64 16.91
C ILE A 591 -7.07 -15.42 16.93
N ASP A 592 -8.18 -14.70 17.07
CA ASP A 592 -9.52 -15.28 17.01
C ASP A 592 -9.96 -15.45 15.55
N GLU A 593 -10.05 -16.70 15.08
CA GLU A 593 -10.41 -17.07 13.70
C GLU A 593 -11.90 -16.86 13.40
N ASN A 594 -12.76 -16.89 14.42
CA ASN A 594 -14.18 -16.56 14.26
C ASN A 594 -14.38 -15.06 14.05
N LYS A 595 -13.49 -14.24 14.64
CA LYS A 595 -13.45 -12.79 14.43
C LYS A 595 -12.76 -12.42 13.12
N TRP A 596 -11.53 -12.89 12.91
CA TRP A 596 -10.66 -12.53 11.79
C TRP A 596 -10.68 -13.63 10.71
N LYS A 597 -11.64 -13.50 9.79
CA LYS A 597 -11.96 -14.54 8.80
C LYS A 597 -11.06 -14.47 7.57
N LEU A 598 -10.23 -15.51 7.40
CA LEU A 598 -9.44 -15.72 6.18
C LEU A 598 -10.31 -15.83 4.91
N CYS A 599 -9.68 -15.63 3.76
CA CYS A 599 -10.36 -15.70 2.47
C CYS A 599 -10.81 -17.13 2.10
N HIS A 600 -12.12 -17.33 1.97
CA HIS A 600 -12.76 -18.60 1.60
C HIS A 600 -13.60 -18.53 0.32
N HIS A 601 -13.28 -17.62 -0.60
CA HIS A 601 -14.08 -17.41 -1.82
C HIS A 601 -13.99 -18.54 -2.85
N LYS A 602 -13.08 -19.49 -2.68
CA LYS A 602 -12.92 -20.64 -3.59
C LYS A 602 -12.44 -21.87 -2.83
N HIS A 603 -12.70 -23.04 -3.40
CA HIS A 603 -12.10 -24.30 -2.94
C HIS A 603 -10.65 -24.47 -3.45
N PRO A 604 -9.79 -25.16 -2.69
CA PRO A 604 -10.06 -25.73 -1.37
C PRO A 604 -9.99 -24.67 -0.26
N VAL A 605 -10.96 -24.69 0.65
CA VAL A 605 -11.02 -23.80 1.83
C VAL A 605 -10.07 -24.30 2.92
N ILE A 606 -9.56 -23.39 3.75
CA ILE A 606 -8.75 -23.76 4.92
C ILE A 606 -9.74 -24.11 6.04
N PRO A 607 -9.66 -25.29 6.67
CA PRO A 607 -10.57 -25.65 7.74
C PRO A 607 -10.35 -24.76 8.97
N LEU A 608 -11.44 -24.53 9.71
CA LEU A 608 -11.39 -23.87 11.01
C LEU A 608 -10.89 -24.86 12.07
N ASP A 609 -10.21 -24.36 13.10
CA ASP A 609 -9.92 -25.20 14.27
C ASP A 609 -11.21 -25.42 15.08
N GLU A 610 -11.75 -26.64 15.03
CA GLU A 610 -12.99 -27.02 15.72
C GLU A 610 -12.85 -27.01 17.26
N ASN A 611 -11.62 -27.13 17.78
CA ASN A 611 -11.35 -27.26 19.21
C ASN A 611 -11.08 -25.92 19.91
N SER A 612 -10.58 -24.93 19.18
CA SER A 612 -10.29 -23.59 19.72
C SER A 612 -10.49 -22.51 18.66
N PRO A 613 -11.35 -21.51 18.92
CA PRO A 613 -11.46 -20.36 18.02
C PRO A 613 -10.22 -19.46 18.04
N LYS A 614 -9.36 -19.60 19.07
CA LYS A 614 -8.12 -18.84 19.21
C LYS A 614 -6.95 -19.68 18.70
N LYS A 615 -6.38 -19.24 17.58
CA LYS A 615 -5.26 -19.87 16.88
C LYS A 615 -3.97 -19.10 17.14
N ASP A 616 -2.85 -19.80 17.24
CA ASP A 616 -1.53 -19.18 17.31
C ASP A 616 -1.26 -18.27 16.11
N ALA A 617 -0.65 -17.10 16.32
CA ALA A 617 -0.32 -16.20 15.22
C ALA A 617 0.59 -16.85 14.16
N LEU A 618 1.51 -17.74 14.57
CA LEU A 618 2.38 -18.48 13.64
C LEU A 618 1.57 -19.49 12.80
N LEU A 619 0.60 -20.19 13.41
CA LEU A 619 -0.29 -21.09 12.68
C LEU A 619 -1.22 -20.33 11.73
N TYR A 620 -1.70 -19.15 12.14
CA TYR A 620 -2.50 -18.27 11.28
C TYR A 620 -1.67 -17.77 10.07
N MET A 621 -0.38 -17.48 10.24
CA MET A 621 0.52 -17.17 9.12
C MET A 621 0.72 -18.38 8.19
N ILE A 622 0.82 -19.61 8.71
CA ILE A 622 0.86 -20.83 7.88
C ILE A 622 -0.41 -20.92 7.02
N ASP A 623 -1.59 -20.60 7.57
CA ASP A 623 -2.84 -20.60 6.81
C ASP A 623 -2.82 -19.55 5.69
N VAL A 624 -2.29 -18.34 5.93
CA VAL A 624 -2.07 -17.34 4.86
C VAL A 624 -1.10 -17.88 3.77
N ILE A 625 -0.05 -18.60 4.16
CA ILE A 625 0.87 -19.26 3.21
C ILE A 625 0.14 -20.35 2.42
N GLN A 626 -0.74 -21.14 3.05
CA GLN A 626 -1.57 -22.11 2.34
C GLN A 626 -2.43 -21.43 1.26
N VAL A 627 -3.00 -20.25 1.52
CA VAL A 627 -3.70 -19.47 0.48
C VAL A 627 -2.75 -19.16 -0.68
N THR A 628 -1.54 -18.70 -0.39
CA THR A 628 -0.52 -18.41 -1.42
C THR A 628 -0.20 -19.64 -2.28
N LEU A 629 0.05 -20.80 -1.65
CA LEU A 629 0.40 -22.05 -2.32
C LEU A 629 -0.77 -22.60 -3.17
N ARG A 630 -2.02 -22.51 -2.65
CA ARG A 630 -3.23 -23.02 -3.31
C ARG A 630 -3.61 -22.17 -4.54
N TYR A 631 -3.45 -20.85 -4.50
CA TYR A 631 -3.94 -19.95 -5.56
C TYR A 631 -2.88 -19.50 -6.58
N ASN A 632 -1.61 -19.80 -6.33
CA ASN A 632 -0.55 -19.79 -7.35
C ASN A 632 -0.75 -20.86 -8.45
N LEU A 633 -1.67 -21.81 -8.27
CA LEU A 633 -1.92 -22.95 -9.18
C LEU A 633 -2.76 -22.60 -10.43
N SER A 634 -3.11 -21.33 -10.64
CA SER A 634 -4.19 -20.99 -11.58
C SER A 634 -3.76 -20.78 -13.04
N LYS A 635 -2.64 -20.09 -13.35
CA LYS A 635 -2.08 -19.98 -14.75
C LYS A 635 -0.58 -19.64 -14.88
N LYS A 636 0.04 -18.94 -13.93
CA LYS A 636 1.47 -18.55 -13.97
C LYS A 636 2.04 -18.59 -12.55
N LEU A 637 3.07 -19.41 -12.33
CA LEU A 637 3.78 -19.49 -11.05
C LEU A 637 4.61 -18.21 -10.85
N ASP A 638 4.32 -17.44 -9.81
CA ASP A 638 5.24 -16.41 -9.32
C ASP A 638 6.30 -17.11 -8.45
N LEU A 639 7.44 -17.44 -9.08
CA LEU A 639 8.54 -18.18 -8.44
C LEU A 639 9.10 -17.43 -7.22
N GLU A 640 9.16 -16.10 -7.26
CA GLU A 640 9.71 -15.31 -6.16
C GLU A 640 8.79 -15.34 -4.95
N ASN A 641 7.49 -15.11 -5.16
CA ASN A 641 6.51 -15.23 -4.07
C ASN A 641 6.49 -16.66 -3.50
N ALA A 642 6.67 -17.68 -4.34
CA ALA A 642 6.75 -19.07 -3.87
C ALA A 642 7.99 -19.33 -3.00
N LYS A 643 9.18 -18.90 -3.43
CA LYS A 643 10.43 -19.03 -2.66
C LYS A 643 10.33 -18.36 -1.28
N ILE A 644 9.81 -17.14 -1.24
CA ILE A 644 9.65 -16.42 0.03
C ILE A 644 8.63 -17.15 0.91
N ALA A 645 7.48 -17.58 0.36
CA ALA A 645 6.45 -18.30 1.10
C ALA A 645 6.96 -19.63 1.70
N LEU A 646 7.73 -20.43 0.93
CA LEU A 646 8.34 -21.66 1.43
C LEU A 646 9.40 -21.37 2.50
N THR A 647 10.16 -20.28 2.37
CA THR A 647 11.13 -19.85 3.39
C THR A 647 10.44 -19.46 4.69
N VAL A 648 9.35 -18.67 4.63
CA VAL A 648 8.56 -18.30 5.83
C VAL A 648 8.00 -19.56 6.49
N LEU A 649 7.41 -20.48 5.71
CA LEU A 649 6.88 -21.74 6.24
C LEU A 649 7.98 -22.54 6.93
N TYR A 650 9.15 -22.67 6.30
CA TYR A 650 10.29 -23.38 6.85
C TYR A 650 10.79 -22.76 8.17
N GLN A 651 10.90 -21.43 8.25
CA GLN A 651 11.28 -20.73 9.48
C GLN A 651 10.29 -20.96 10.62
N ILE A 652 8.99 -20.86 10.34
CA ILE A 652 7.94 -21.13 11.33
C ILE A 652 8.04 -22.58 11.83
N LEU A 653 8.17 -23.55 10.91
CA LEU A 653 8.26 -24.97 11.28
C LEU A 653 9.52 -25.27 12.10
N LEU A 654 10.64 -24.61 11.83
CA LEU A 654 11.85 -24.75 12.66
C LEU A 654 11.62 -24.22 14.08
N ASP A 655 10.91 -23.09 14.25
CA ASP A 655 10.57 -22.57 15.57
C ASP A 655 9.65 -23.55 16.34
N LEU A 656 8.68 -24.13 15.64
CA LEU A 656 7.75 -25.11 16.20
C LEU A 656 8.42 -26.44 16.55
N GLU A 657 9.45 -26.85 15.82
CA GLU A 657 10.27 -28.01 16.18
C GLU A 657 11.08 -27.75 17.45
N ALA A 658 11.69 -26.56 17.56
CA ALA A 658 12.45 -26.18 18.75
C ALA A 658 11.54 -25.95 19.98
N ASN A 659 10.31 -25.49 19.76
CA ASN A 659 9.35 -25.11 20.80
C ASN A 659 7.96 -25.72 20.54
N PRO A 660 7.81 -27.05 20.65
CA PRO A 660 6.55 -27.72 20.36
C PRO A 660 5.46 -27.29 21.35
N LYS A 661 4.26 -27.03 20.84
CA LYS A 661 3.08 -26.60 21.62
C LYS A 661 1.96 -27.62 21.55
N GLU A 662 1.06 -27.57 22.52
CA GLU A 662 -0.10 -28.44 22.58
C GLU A 662 -1.10 -28.20 21.42
N GLU A 663 -1.24 -26.95 20.97
CA GLU A 663 -2.12 -26.58 19.83
C GLU A 663 -1.71 -27.21 18.51
N LEU A 664 -0.46 -27.68 18.37
CA LEU A 664 -0.04 -28.45 17.20
C LEU A 664 -0.83 -29.76 17.06
N ARG A 665 -1.43 -30.26 18.14
CA ARG A 665 -2.25 -31.49 18.12
C ARG A 665 -3.65 -31.29 17.54
N THR A 666 -4.13 -30.05 17.42
CA THR A 666 -5.46 -29.72 16.88
C THR A 666 -5.39 -29.05 15.51
N TYR A 667 -4.19 -28.65 15.07
CA TYR A 667 -3.99 -28.04 13.76
C TYR A 667 -4.28 -29.03 12.62
N ALA A 668 -4.91 -28.55 11.55
CA ALA A 668 -5.27 -29.35 10.38
C ALA A 668 -4.05 -29.62 9.46
N TRP A 669 -3.15 -30.49 9.89
CA TRP A 669 -1.90 -30.81 9.16
C TRP A 669 -2.13 -31.41 7.77
N ASN A 670 -3.14 -32.27 7.63
CA ASN A 670 -3.47 -32.90 6.36
C ASN A 670 -3.77 -31.86 5.26
N ASP A 671 -4.41 -30.74 5.60
CA ASP A 671 -4.69 -29.65 4.68
C ASP A 671 -3.42 -28.96 4.17
N LEU A 672 -2.44 -28.75 5.06
CA LEU A 672 -1.14 -28.23 4.71
C LEU A 672 -0.40 -29.21 3.79
N TYR A 673 -0.41 -30.51 4.10
CA TYR A 673 0.24 -31.53 3.27
C TYR A 673 -0.37 -31.60 1.88
N LEU A 674 -1.70 -31.64 1.78
CA LEU A 674 -2.39 -31.62 0.49
C LEU A 674 -2.11 -30.34 -0.29
N ALA A 675 -2.01 -29.18 0.36
CA ALA A 675 -1.63 -27.92 -0.30
C ALA A 675 -0.21 -27.99 -0.88
N LEU A 676 0.76 -28.48 -0.09
CA LEU A 676 2.15 -28.65 -0.50
C LEU A 676 2.29 -29.65 -1.66
N ILE A 677 1.63 -30.79 -1.60
CA ILE A 677 1.71 -31.79 -2.67
C ILE A 677 1.03 -31.32 -3.95
N LYS A 678 -0.15 -30.68 -3.86
CA LYS A 678 -0.81 -30.10 -5.04
C LYS A 678 0.05 -29.00 -5.66
N PHE A 679 0.72 -28.20 -4.84
CA PHE A 679 1.71 -27.22 -5.30
C PHE A 679 2.85 -27.90 -6.04
N MET A 680 3.44 -28.97 -5.49
CA MET A 680 4.50 -29.72 -6.20
C MET A 680 4.03 -30.37 -7.50
N GLY A 681 2.80 -30.89 -7.52
CA GLY A 681 2.19 -31.42 -8.73
C GLY A 681 1.94 -30.34 -9.81
N PHE A 682 1.85 -29.06 -9.43
CA PHE A 682 1.79 -27.94 -10.39
C PHE A 682 3.20 -27.52 -10.83
N VAL A 683 4.13 -27.43 -9.89
CA VAL A 683 5.54 -27.12 -10.13
C VAL A 683 6.17 -28.12 -11.11
N SER A 684 5.87 -29.41 -10.97
CA SER A 684 6.37 -30.47 -11.86
C SER A 684 5.84 -30.40 -13.30
N ARG A 685 4.69 -29.74 -13.50
CA ARG A 685 4.09 -29.48 -14.81
C ARG A 685 4.61 -28.21 -15.47
N SER A 686 5.42 -27.41 -14.76
CA SER A 686 6.02 -26.20 -15.29
C SER A 686 7.07 -26.51 -16.37
N GLN A 687 7.10 -25.71 -17.43
CA GLN A 687 8.07 -25.85 -18.52
C GLN A 687 9.46 -25.27 -18.19
N ASN A 688 9.60 -24.55 -17.07
CA ASN A 688 10.86 -23.92 -16.66
C ASN A 688 11.58 -24.76 -15.58
N GLU A 689 12.32 -25.78 -16.02
CA GLU A 689 13.06 -26.66 -15.09
C GLU A 689 14.12 -25.92 -14.26
N GLU A 690 14.76 -24.91 -14.85
CA GLU A 690 15.89 -24.22 -14.22
C GLU A 690 15.46 -23.33 -13.05
N GLY A 691 14.30 -22.68 -13.15
CA GLY A 691 13.72 -21.89 -12.05
C GLY A 691 13.05 -22.73 -10.97
N VAL A 692 12.68 -23.96 -11.28
CA VAL A 692 11.91 -24.85 -10.40
C VAL A 692 12.80 -25.69 -9.47
N LYS A 693 14.04 -26.00 -9.88
CA LYS A 693 14.96 -26.88 -9.13
C LYS A 693 15.15 -26.47 -7.65
N TYR A 694 15.23 -25.17 -7.38
CA TYR A 694 15.37 -24.63 -6.01
C TYR A 694 14.09 -24.82 -5.19
N VAL A 695 12.93 -24.55 -5.80
CA VAL A 695 11.61 -24.71 -5.17
C VAL A 695 11.36 -26.18 -4.80
N VAL A 696 11.79 -27.10 -5.66
CA VAL A 696 11.74 -28.56 -5.38
C VAL A 696 12.62 -28.90 -4.17
N GLU A 697 13.82 -28.34 -4.09
CA GLU A 697 14.75 -28.55 -2.98
C GLU A 697 14.22 -27.97 -1.65
N GLU A 698 13.65 -26.76 -1.68
CA GLU A 698 12.98 -26.12 -0.53
C GLU A 698 11.78 -26.94 -0.04
N PHE A 699 10.95 -27.43 -0.98
CA PHE A 699 9.83 -28.31 -0.65
C PHE A 699 10.30 -29.58 0.08
N PHE A 700 11.29 -30.29 -0.46
CA PHE A 700 11.78 -31.51 0.20
C PHE A 700 12.46 -31.22 1.54
N SER A 701 13.00 -30.02 1.73
CA SER A 701 13.55 -29.57 3.02
C SER A 701 12.45 -29.39 4.06
N ILE A 702 11.30 -28.86 3.66
CA ILE A 702 10.10 -28.76 4.51
C ILE A 702 9.61 -30.17 4.89
N ILE A 703 9.55 -31.10 3.93
CA ILE A 703 9.16 -32.49 4.21
C ILE A 703 10.18 -33.18 5.15
N GLN A 704 11.47 -32.95 4.95
CA GLN A 704 12.53 -33.46 5.83
C GLN A 704 12.35 -32.99 7.28
N LEU A 705 11.98 -31.71 7.46
CA LEU A 705 11.71 -31.11 8.76
C LEU A 705 10.44 -31.68 9.39
N LEU A 706 9.35 -31.79 8.63
CA LEU A 706 8.10 -32.37 9.13
C LEU A 706 8.26 -33.85 9.50
N LEU A 707 9.13 -34.61 8.83
CA LEU A 707 9.46 -35.99 9.19
C LEU A 707 10.35 -36.12 10.45
N SER A 708 10.59 -35.04 11.19
CA SER A 708 11.44 -35.13 12.38
C SER A 708 10.79 -35.91 13.53
N PRO A 709 11.59 -36.49 14.44
CA PRO A 709 11.07 -37.20 15.61
C PRO A 709 10.21 -36.33 16.53
N VAL A 710 10.41 -35.00 16.50
CA VAL A 710 9.61 -34.08 17.31
C VAL A 710 8.17 -34.04 16.82
N PHE A 711 7.95 -33.87 15.52
CA PHE A 711 6.61 -33.89 14.92
C PHE A 711 5.97 -35.28 14.98
N ASP A 712 6.77 -36.34 14.86
CA ASP A 712 6.32 -37.73 15.05
C ASP A 712 5.77 -37.97 16.47
N GLY A 713 6.39 -37.35 17.47
CA GLY A 713 5.96 -37.41 18.86
C GLY A 713 4.66 -36.65 19.17
N ILE A 714 4.17 -35.83 18.24
CA ILE A 714 2.92 -35.10 18.40
C ILE A 714 1.78 -35.98 17.90
N VAL A 715 0.97 -36.44 18.87
CA VAL A 715 -0.23 -37.24 18.63
C VAL A 715 -1.43 -36.31 18.47
N GLU A 716 -2.16 -36.45 17.37
CA GLU A 716 -3.36 -35.67 17.06
C GLU A 716 -4.46 -35.90 18.11
N LYS A 717 -5.13 -34.82 18.54
CA LYS A 717 -6.32 -34.90 19.40
C LYS A 717 -7.54 -35.03 18.50
N THR A 718 -8.10 -36.23 18.40
CA THR A 718 -9.33 -36.47 17.62
C THR A 718 -10.53 -35.74 18.24
N THR A 719 -11.31 -35.05 17.41
CA THR A 719 -12.57 -34.37 17.77
C THR A 719 -13.72 -35.36 18.01
N ASP A 720 -13.61 -36.59 17.50
CA ASP A 720 -14.63 -37.64 17.64
C ASP A 720 -14.68 -38.25 19.05
N LEU A 721 -15.32 -37.54 19.99
CA LEU A 721 -15.94 -38.17 21.15
C LEU A 721 -17.28 -38.79 20.71
N PHE A 722 -17.30 -39.96 20.06
CA PHE A 722 -18.22 -41.09 20.34
C PHE A 722 -18.23 -42.18 19.23
N ALA A 723 -18.25 -43.43 19.72
CA ALA A 723 -18.91 -44.60 19.15
C ALA A 723 -18.23 -45.43 18.05
N LEU A 724 -17.10 -46.08 18.38
CA LEU A 724 -16.81 -47.51 18.17
C LEU A 724 -15.29 -47.70 18.33
N GLY A 725 -14.88 -48.39 19.40
CA GLY A 725 -13.48 -48.49 19.82
C GLY A 725 -12.50 -48.81 18.69
N TYR A 726 -11.30 -48.21 18.80
CA TYR A 726 -10.16 -48.20 17.86
C TYR A 726 -10.11 -47.02 16.89
N HIS A 727 -9.92 -45.79 17.41
CA HIS A 727 -9.06 -44.84 16.71
C HIS A 727 -7.63 -45.03 17.23
N PRO A 728 -6.69 -45.58 16.43
CA PRO A 728 -5.29 -45.54 16.82
C PRO A 728 -4.89 -44.08 16.95
N ALA A 729 -4.27 -43.71 18.07
CA ALA A 729 -3.58 -42.43 18.22
C ALA A 729 -2.62 -42.27 17.04
N LYS A 730 -2.96 -41.37 16.10
CA LYS A 730 -2.13 -41.11 14.92
C LYS A 730 -1.12 -40.02 15.26
N SER A 731 0.14 -40.25 14.91
CA SER A 731 1.12 -39.17 14.85
C SER A 731 0.79 -38.27 13.66
N ILE A 732 1.21 -37.02 13.73
CA ILE A 732 1.15 -36.10 12.60
C ILE A 732 1.90 -36.66 11.38
N ASN A 733 3.02 -37.37 11.61
CA ASN A 733 3.82 -37.99 10.55
C ASN A 733 3.08 -39.12 9.82
N PHE A 734 2.15 -39.81 10.47
CA PHE A 734 1.38 -40.88 9.84
C PHE A 734 0.66 -40.36 8.57
N ASP A 735 -0.02 -39.23 8.68
CA ASP A 735 -0.74 -38.63 7.55
C ASP A 735 0.21 -38.09 6.48
N LEU A 736 1.34 -37.51 6.88
CA LEU A 736 2.38 -37.10 5.93
C LEU A 736 2.91 -38.29 5.13
N LEU A 737 3.26 -39.38 5.81
CA LEU A 737 3.75 -40.62 5.19
C LEU A 737 2.68 -41.24 4.28
N TYR A 738 1.41 -41.22 4.69
CA TYR A 738 0.30 -41.68 3.86
C TYR A 738 0.17 -40.86 2.57
N VAL A 739 0.20 -39.53 2.67
CA VAL A 739 0.12 -38.63 1.52
C VAL A 739 1.34 -38.79 0.60
N MET A 740 2.55 -38.94 1.17
CA MET A 740 3.77 -39.21 0.40
C MET A 740 3.70 -40.55 -0.34
N LEU A 741 3.17 -41.60 0.31
CA LEU A 741 2.98 -42.91 -0.29
C LEU A 741 1.97 -42.84 -1.45
N GLN A 742 0.85 -42.16 -1.26
CA GLN A 742 -0.17 -41.96 -2.29
C GLN A 742 0.37 -41.24 -3.54
N GLN A 743 1.33 -40.35 -3.36
CA GLN A 743 1.89 -39.50 -4.42
C GLN A 743 3.34 -39.90 -4.77
N ARG A 744 3.76 -41.11 -4.38
CA ARG A 744 5.14 -41.60 -4.56
C ARG A 744 5.60 -41.53 -6.01
N ASP A 745 4.78 -41.97 -6.95
CA ASP A 745 5.14 -42.02 -8.37
C ASP A 745 5.36 -40.62 -8.98
N ALA A 746 4.80 -39.58 -8.35
CA ALA A 746 5.05 -38.20 -8.74
C ALA A 746 6.25 -37.59 -7.99
N LEU A 747 6.41 -37.88 -6.70
CA LEU A 747 7.42 -37.25 -5.84
C LEU A 747 8.81 -37.88 -5.97
N GLN A 748 8.90 -39.20 -6.02
CA GLN A 748 10.19 -39.90 -6.06
C GLN A 748 11.02 -39.54 -7.30
N PRO A 749 10.46 -39.46 -8.53
CA PRO A 749 11.23 -39.01 -9.69
C PRO A 749 11.71 -37.57 -9.59
N LEU A 750 10.92 -36.68 -8.96
CA LEU A 750 11.34 -35.29 -8.72
C LEU A 750 12.49 -35.24 -7.72
N PHE A 751 12.41 -36.04 -6.65
CA PHE A 751 13.48 -36.15 -5.66
C PHE A 751 14.77 -36.64 -6.29
N ASP A 752 14.72 -37.76 -7.03
CA ASP A 752 15.92 -38.33 -7.65
C ASP A 752 16.50 -37.46 -8.78
N LYS A 753 15.64 -36.68 -9.48
CA LYS A 753 16.09 -35.74 -10.52
C LYS A 753 16.74 -34.48 -9.97
N PHE A 754 16.14 -33.84 -8.98
CA PHE A 754 16.54 -32.50 -8.53
C PHE A 754 17.38 -32.50 -7.24
N VAL A 755 17.33 -33.56 -6.44
CA VAL A 755 18.07 -33.67 -5.16
C VAL A 755 19.24 -34.65 -5.29
N LEU A 756 20.38 -34.14 -5.78
CA LEU A 756 21.57 -34.97 -6.02
C LEU A 756 22.36 -35.24 -4.73
N LYS A 757 22.65 -34.21 -3.94
CA LYS A 757 23.24 -34.32 -2.60
C LYS A 757 22.13 -34.65 -1.60
N LYS A 758 22.14 -35.87 -1.07
CA LYS A 758 21.13 -36.35 -0.11
C LYS A 758 21.44 -36.02 1.36
N VAL A 759 22.50 -35.23 1.63
CA VAL A 759 22.97 -34.89 2.98
C VAL A 759 21.87 -34.22 3.82
N ASN A 760 21.20 -33.21 3.25
CA ASN A 760 20.12 -32.48 3.92
C ASN A 760 18.76 -33.20 3.87
N PHE A 761 18.67 -34.37 3.21
CA PHE A 761 17.40 -35.02 2.86
C PHE A 761 17.36 -36.49 3.28
N PHE A 762 18.13 -36.84 4.30
CA PHE A 762 18.32 -38.23 4.73
C PHE A 762 17.01 -38.93 5.09
N ARG A 763 16.09 -38.26 5.83
CA ARG A 763 14.82 -38.87 6.26
C ARG A 763 13.91 -39.10 5.06
N VAL A 764 13.80 -38.11 4.17
CA VAL A 764 13.04 -38.25 2.91
C VAL A 764 13.57 -39.41 2.07
N GLY A 765 14.89 -39.48 1.88
CA GLY A 765 15.54 -40.57 1.14
C GLY A 765 15.29 -41.94 1.76
N LYS A 766 15.45 -42.06 3.09
CA LYS A 766 15.16 -43.28 3.86
C LYS A 766 13.70 -43.70 3.72
N THR A 767 12.76 -42.76 3.78
CA THR A 767 11.33 -43.02 3.60
C THR A 767 11.02 -43.60 2.21
N PHE A 768 11.58 -43.04 1.13
CA PHE A 768 11.38 -43.60 -0.21
C PHE A 768 11.99 -45.01 -0.37
N VAL A 769 13.18 -45.24 0.19
CA VAL A 769 13.80 -46.58 0.20
C VAL A 769 12.91 -47.58 0.94
N ASN A 770 12.44 -47.22 2.14
CA ASN A 770 11.58 -48.08 2.94
C ASN A 770 10.25 -48.38 2.23
N PHE A 771 9.65 -47.41 1.53
CA PHE A 771 8.47 -47.66 0.70
C PHE A 771 8.77 -48.68 -0.39
N ASN A 772 9.90 -48.58 -1.09
CA ASN A 772 10.27 -49.52 -2.14
C ASN A 772 10.46 -50.95 -1.60
N GLU A 773 11.18 -51.09 -0.48
CA GLU A 773 11.47 -52.38 0.14
C GLU A 773 10.20 -53.06 0.66
N LYS A 774 9.33 -52.31 1.34
CA LYS A 774 8.10 -52.86 1.93
C LYS A 774 6.96 -53.03 0.93
N LEU A 775 6.94 -52.30 -0.19
CA LEU A 775 6.00 -52.57 -1.27
C LEU A 775 6.45 -53.76 -2.12
N ALA A 776 7.75 -53.96 -2.30
CA ALA A 776 8.29 -55.11 -3.03
C ALA A 776 7.99 -56.46 -2.33
N SER A 777 7.79 -56.44 -1.00
CA SER A 777 7.41 -57.63 -0.22
C SER A 777 5.91 -57.95 -0.28
N ILE A 778 5.07 -57.07 -0.85
CA ILE A 778 3.63 -57.29 -0.98
C ILE A 778 3.32 -57.89 -2.36
N PRO A 779 2.86 -59.15 -2.45
CA PRO A 779 2.63 -59.81 -3.72
C PRO A 779 1.41 -59.23 -4.46
N ASN A 780 1.65 -58.45 -5.53
CA ASN A 780 0.75 -58.07 -6.66
C ASN A 780 -0.77 -58.20 -6.47
N LYS A 781 -1.31 -57.64 -5.38
CA LYS A 781 -2.74 -57.39 -5.19
C LYS A 781 -2.95 -55.96 -4.70
N GLU A 782 -4.14 -55.42 -4.94
CA GLU A 782 -4.62 -54.20 -4.30
C GLU A 782 -4.25 -54.26 -2.81
N ILE A 783 -3.44 -53.31 -2.38
CA ILE A 783 -2.87 -53.31 -1.03
C ILE A 783 -4.02 -53.09 -0.05
N ASP A 784 -4.24 -54.03 0.87
CA ASP A 784 -5.28 -53.88 1.89
C ASP A 784 -4.97 -52.65 2.77
N ALA A 785 -6.00 -51.91 3.16
CA ALA A 785 -5.86 -50.72 4.00
C ALA A 785 -5.20 -51.05 5.35
N ASN A 786 -5.37 -52.29 5.84
CA ASN A 786 -4.71 -52.79 7.03
C ASN A 786 -3.19 -52.94 6.85
N ASP A 787 -2.75 -53.41 5.68
CA ASP A 787 -1.33 -53.56 5.35
C ASP A 787 -0.66 -52.19 5.20
N VAL A 788 -1.36 -51.22 4.59
CA VAL A 788 -0.91 -49.81 4.52
C VAL A 788 -0.79 -49.21 5.92
N THR A 789 -1.80 -49.41 6.77
CA THR A 789 -1.78 -48.88 8.15
C THR A 789 -0.64 -49.49 8.97
N LYS A 790 -0.41 -50.80 8.83
CA LYS A 790 0.71 -51.49 9.47
C LYS A 790 2.06 -50.98 8.96
N LEU A 791 2.21 -50.83 7.65
CA LEU A 791 3.38 -50.25 7.00
C LEU A 791 3.71 -48.86 7.56
N LEU A 792 2.71 -47.98 7.63
CA LEU A 792 2.87 -46.61 8.10
C LEU A 792 3.17 -46.54 9.60
N ASN A 793 2.50 -47.35 10.41
CA ASN A 793 2.79 -47.46 11.85
C ASN A 793 4.22 -47.92 12.10
N GLU A 794 4.72 -48.91 11.34
CA GLU A 794 6.11 -49.35 11.45
C GLU A 794 7.12 -48.27 11.03
N LEU A 795 6.74 -47.33 10.16
CA LEU A 795 7.60 -46.22 9.72
C LEU A 795 7.55 -45.03 10.68
N SER A 796 6.40 -44.77 11.30
CA SER A 796 6.21 -43.73 12.32
C SER A 796 6.65 -44.16 13.72
N LEU A 797 7.15 -45.39 13.91
CA LEU A 797 7.64 -45.87 15.21
C LEU A 797 9.17 -45.95 15.30
N LEU A 798 9.90 -45.22 14.47
CA LEU A 798 11.37 -45.15 14.51
C LEU A 798 11.86 -44.32 15.72
N ARG A 799 11.67 -44.86 16.92
CA ARG A 799 12.11 -44.34 18.23
C ARG A 799 13.63 -44.34 18.46
N GLU A 800 14.44 -44.78 17.49
CA GLU A 800 15.87 -45.04 17.73
C GLU A 800 16.77 -43.81 17.56
N GLU A 801 16.31 -42.75 16.90
CA GLU A 801 17.06 -41.50 16.81
C GLU A 801 16.62 -40.60 17.98
N SER A 802 17.49 -40.45 18.99
CA SER A 802 17.37 -39.43 20.05
C SER A 802 16.85 -38.12 19.46
N SER A 803 16.01 -37.37 20.19
CA SER A 803 15.34 -36.10 19.84
C SER A 803 16.25 -34.99 19.28
N GLN A 804 16.98 -35.28 18.21
CA GLN A 804 17.88 -34.39 17.52
C GLN A 804 17.02 -33.53 16.61
N LEU A 805 17.03 -32.24 16.92
CA LEU A 805 16.47 -31.20 16.08
C LEU A 805 17.02 -31.33 14.65
N THR A 806 16.23 -30.90 13.68
CA THR A 806 16.63 -30.97 12.28
C THR A 806 17.78 -30.00 12.03
N THR A 807 18.99 -30.53 11.78
CA THR A 807 20.17 -29.74 11.44
C THR A 807 20.38 -29.75 9.93
N ILE A 808 19.82 -28.76 9.24
CA ILE A 808 20.11 -28.55 7.82
C ILE A 808 21.37 -27.69 7.70
N ASN A 809 22.37 -28.19 6.97
CA ASN A 809 23.53 -27.37 6.60
C ASN A 809 23.22 -26.60 5.31
N MET A 810 23.16 -25.28 5.41
CA MET A 810 22.82 -24.39 4.28
C MET A 810 23.85 -24.47 3.13
N GLU A 811 25.10 -24.84 3.41
CA GLU A 811 26.16 -24.96 2.39
C GLU A 811 26.09 -26.29 1.62
N SER A 812 25.39 -27.29 2.15
CA SER A 812 25.28 -28.63 1.53
C SER A 812 24.10 -28.78 0.58
N PHE A 813 23.34 -27.71 0.33
CA PHE A 813 22.33 -27.71 -0.74
C PHE A 813 22.96 -27.91 -2.13
N ASN A 814 22.14 -28.39 -3.06
CA ASN A 814 22.54 -28.59 -4.45
C ASN A 814 22.65 -27.25 -5.17
N TYR A 815 21.84 -26.28 -4.76
CA TYR A 815 21.70 -25.04 -5.49
C TYR A 815 21.83 -23.81 -4.59
N ALA A 816 22.51 -22.77 -5.08
CA ALA A 816 22.83 -21.57 -4.30
C ALA A 816 21.62 -20.68 -3.98
N GLU A 817 20.55 -20.75 -4.78
CA GLU A 817 19.33 -19.96 -4.52
C GLU A 817 18.35 -20.67 -3.57
N THR A 818 18.59 -21.93 -3.20
CA THR A 818 17.75 -22.64 -2.24
C THR A 818 17.82 -21.93 -0.90
N PHE A 819 16.67 -21.52 -0.38
CA PHE A 819 16.57 -20.70 0.82
C PHE A 819 17.43 -19.42 0.74
N LYS A 820 17.48 -18.79 -0.45
CA LYS A 820 18.15 -17.49 -0.67
C LYS A 820 17.80 -16.47 0.43
N TYR A 821 16.55 -16.49 0.88
CA TYR A 821 15.96 -15.57 1.85
C TYR A 821 16.08 -16.00 3.32
N PHE A 822 16.61 -17.20 3.62
CA PHE A 822 16.64 -17.72 4.97
C PHE A 822 17.60 -16.94 5.87
N ASP A 823 17.06 -16.33 6.94
CA ASP A 823 17.79 -15.53 7.95
C ASP A 823 18.73 -14.45 7.38
N LYS A 824 18.56 -14.13 6.09
CA LYS A 824 19.17 -13.01 5.41
C LYS A 824 18.14 -11.91 5.39
N TYR A 825 18.21 -11.05 6.40
CA TYR A 825 17.54 -9.76 6.31
C TYR A 825 18.33 -8.89 5.34
N ARG A 826 17.98 -8.95 4.06
CA ARG A 826 18.44 -7.99 3.06
C ARG A 826 17.32 -6.99 2.84
N ASP A 827 17.53 -5.77 3.30
CA ASP A 827 16.65 -4.63 3.03
C ASP A 827 16.51 -4.40 1.52
N TYR A 828 15.44 -4.83 0.85
CA TYR A 828 15.17 -4.62 -0.61
C TYR A 828 16.30 -4.93 -1.62
N GLU A 829 17.53 -5.23 -1.18
CA GLU A 829 18.75 -5.32 -1.98
C GLU A 829 18.78 -6.58 -2.86
N ASP A 830 17.89 -7.54 -2.60
CA ASP A 830 17.80 -8.80 -3.34
C ASP A 830 16.74 -8.81 -4.45
N PHE A 831 16.11 -7.67 -4.75
CA PHE A 831 15.50 -7.52 -6.06
C PHE A 831 16.63 -7.37 -7.09
N ASP A 832 17.05 -8.51 -7.64
CA ASP A 832 17.77 -8.58 -8.93
C ASP A 832 17.00 -7.84 -10.06
N LYS A 833 15.77 -7.36 -9.76
CA LYS A 833 14.93 -6.47 -10.56
C LYS A 833 14.50 -5.23 -9.75
N GLN A 834 15.39 -4.27 -9.49
CA GLN A 834 15.01 -2.93 -8.98
C GLN A 834 13.83 -2.32 -9.75
N GLN A 835 13.69 -2.69 -11.03
CA GLN A 835 12.56 -2.37 -11.91
C GLN A 835 11.20 -2.86 -11.39
N ASP A 836 11.11 -4.04 -10.76
CA ASP A 836 9.85 -4.56 -10.24
C ASP A 836 9.35 -3.69 -9.07
N LEU A 837 10.26 -3.23 -8.21
CA LEU A 837 9.96 -2.32 -7.11
C LEU A 837 9.51 -0.94 -7.63
N ILE A 838 10.24 -0.40 -8.62
CA ILE A 838 9.87 0.86 -9.29
C ILE A 838 8.50 0.72 -9.98
N ALA A 839 8.20 -0.42 -10.62
CA ALA A 839 6.89 -0.69 -11.21
C ALA A 839 5.79 -0.74 -10.14
N GLY A 840 6.09 -1.27 -8.94
CA GLY A 840 5.23 -1.20 -7.77
C GLY A 840 4.93 0.25 -7.35
N PHE A 841 5.94 1.10 -7.28
CA PHE A 841 5.78 2.53 -6.99
C PHE A 841 4.93 3.23 -8.06
N ILE A 842 5.24 3.03 -9.34
CA ILE A 842 4.47 3.61 -10.47
C ILE A 842 3.01 3.19 -10.36
N SER A 843 2.71 1.92 -10.06
CA SER A 843 1.32 1.49 -9.91
C SER A 843 0.59 2.17 -8.76
N MET A 844 1.27 2.58 -7.69
CA MET A 844 0.68 3.38 -6.61
C MET A 844 0.42 4.81 -7.08
N PHE A 845 1.37 5.42 -7.79
CA PHE A 845 1.24 6.78 -8.33
C PHE A 845 0.17 6.90 -9.43
N GLU A 846 0.02 5.88 -10.29
CA GLU A 846 -1.00 5.85 -11.36
C GLU A 846 -2.42 5.56 -10.83
N THR A 847 -2.57 5.23 -9.53
CA THR A 847 -3.89 4.94 -8.95
C THR A 847 -4.68 6.24 -8.74
N ASP A 848 -5.91 6.23 -9.24
CA ASP A 848 -6.87 7.29 -8.97
C ASP A 848 -7.59 7.01 -7.64
N TRP A 849 -7.14 7.69 -6.58
CA TRP A 849 -7.68 7.55 -5.21
C TRP A 849 -9.00 8.29 -5.00
N VAL A 850 -9.39 9.16 -5.94
CA VAL A 850 -10.69 9.84 -5.96
C VAL A 850 -11.24 9.66 -7.34
N GLY A 851 -11.81 8.47 -7.59
CA GLY A 851 -12.37 8.10 -8.89
C GLY A 851 -13.12 9.25 -9.56
N TYR A 852 -12.44 9.95 -10.46
CA TYR A 852 -13.01 10.97 -11.32
C TYR A 852 -13.28 10.26 -12.64
N VAL A 853 -14.57 10.06 -12.94
CA VAL A 853 -15.03 9.50 -14.23
C VAL A 853 -14.65 10.41 -15.42
N GLY A 854 -14.08 11.60 -15.17
CA GLY A 854 -13.68 12.59 -16.17
C GLY A 854 -12.41 12.28 -16.98
N ARG A 855 -11.55 11.33 -16.57
CA ARG A 855 -10.46 10.88 -17.46
C ARG A 855 -11.01 9.89 -18.50
N LYS A 856 -11.72 10.40 -19.50
CA LYS A 856 -11.79 9.72 -20.81
C LYS A 856 -10.34 9.52 -21.25
N LYS A 857 -9.86 8.28 -21.14
CA LYS A 857 -8.61 7.86 -21.77
C LYS A 857 -8.78 8.08 -23.28
N ASN A 858 -8.16 9.15 -23.78
CA ASN A 858 -7.79 9.27 -25.18
C ASN A 858 -6.44 8.57 -25.40
#